data_AF-A0A956Y6U3-F1
#
_entry.id   AF-A0A956Y6U3-F1
#
_cell.length_a   1.000
_cell.length_b   1.000
_cell.length_c   1.000
_cell.angle_alpha   90.00
_cell.angle_beta   90.00
_cell.angle_gamma   90.00
#
_symmetry.space_group_name_H-M   'P 1'
#
loop_
_entity.id
_entity.type
_entity.pdbx_description
1 polymer ?
#
loop_
_entity_poly.entity_id
_entity_poly.type
_entity_poly.pdbx_seq_one_letter_code
_entity_poly.pdbx_strand_id
1 'polypeptide(L)'
;MVKPVATVHVVPKLPKSLSRLEELAYNMRFAWDHDTISLFRRLDPDLWEATHHNPVRVLGDISQKRLDEVKNDQAFMANLERTLAQFDGYMSDTNTWYNKKYGHLPKAPLFAYFSMEFGITECFQNYSGGLGILSGDHLKSSSDLGIPLVGVGMLYQEGYFQQYLNADGWQQEMYPMNDFSHLPLKVVVDDKGEPIIIDVPLPGRKLYCQIWEVKVGRISLYLLDTNIPKNPRDEDRSLTDRLYGGDRRTRIRQEIVLGIGGIRALEAMGLRADVCHMNEGHSAFLSLERIRNLMNEQNITFAEAQEIIAASTCFTVHTPVPAGLERFGFDLIDEHFTDYMRELGLSREQFIDLGREDMGDYELFSMSVFALRMSYGANGVAQLHGVVSRDMWQWMYPGVPVHEVPIGAITNGIHVQTWISREMATLLDRYLDPAWRIDDSNPEIWMGIDRVPDAELWRTHERRRERLVAFARRRLKQQLVNRGASPSEIAKADEVLNPDALTIGFARRFATYKRAALLFRDLDRLRELVNHPTHPVQFIFAGKAHPHDKGGKELIREIVSVSRMPDFRHAIVFLENYDMNVARYMLQGADVWMNNPRRPKEASGTSGMKAIYNGGLNFSVLDGWWDEGYSSEVGWAIGNGEEYPPEEAELQDRIESEALYNILENDIIPKFYNGGRNGGLPREWIAMMKNGMRTLAPFFTT
;
A
#
# COMPACT_ATOMS: atom_id res chain seq x y z
N MET A 1 28.15 3.12 6.49
CA MET A 1 27.83 2.06 7.47
C MET A 1 28.69 0.85 7.12
N VAL A 2 29.36 0.23 8.09
CA VAL A 2 30.17 -0.97 7.83
C VAL A 2 29.21 -2.14 7.64
N LYS A 3 29.12 -2.70 6.43
CA LYS A 3 28.39 -3.95 6.18
C LYS A 3 29.13 -5.05 6.96
N PRO A 4 28.49 -5.78 7.90
CA PRO A 4 29.18 -6.75 8.74
C PRO A 4 29.76 -7.88 7.88
N VAL A 5 31.02 -8.26 8.17
CA VAL A 5 31.75 -9.33 7.46
C VAL A 5 31.24 -10.73 7.86
N ALA A 6 30.65 -10.83 9.06
CA ALA A 6 29.90 -11.99 9.54
C ALA A 6 28.98 -11.56 10.69
N THR A 7 27.76 -12.09 10.73
CA THR A 7 26.80 -11.89 11.83
C THR A 7 26.56 -13.23 12.54
N VAL A 8 26.72 -13.27 13.85
CA VAL A 8 26.41 -14.46 14.67
C VAL A 8 25.11 -14.19 15.41
N HIS A 9 24.06 -14.94 15.08
CA HIS A 9 22.75 -14.82 15.73
C HIS A 9 22.63 -15.90 16.82
N VAL A 10 22.46 -15.47 18.07
CA VAL A 10 22.14 -16.36 19.19
C VAL A 10 20.63 -16.29 19.41
N VAL A 11 19.91 -17.27 18.88
CA VAL A 11 18.44 -17.34 18.98
C VAL A 11 18.04 -18.20 20.20
N PRO A 12 17.05 -17.77 21.01
CA PRO A 12 16.48 -18.60 22.07
C PRO A 12 15.99 -19.94 21.55
N LYS A 13 16.11 -21.00 22.36
CA LYS A 13 15.60 -22.32 21.99
C LYS A 13 14.11 -22.38 22.31
N LEU A 14 13.27 -22.33 21.28
CA LEU A 14 11.84 -22.53 21.44
C LEU A 14 11.56 -23.92 22.08
N PRO A 15 10.86 -23.97 23.23
CA PRO A 15 10.40 -25.23 23.79
C PRO A 15 9.54 -26.00 22.77
N LYS A 16 9.57 -27.34 22.81
CA LYS A 16 8.82 -28.18 21.86
C LYS A 16 7.31 -27.86 21.81
N SER A 17 6.72 -27.45 22.94
CA SER A 17 5.31 -27.03 23.01
C SER A 17 5.02 -25.70 22.34
N LEU A 18 6.04 -24.87 22.09
CA LEU A 18 5.95 -23.55 21.47
C LEU A 18 6.58 -23.54 20.06
N SER A 19 7.06 -24.67 19.54
CA SER A 19 7.82 -24.70 18.27
C SER A 19 7.01 -24.19 17.08
N ARG A 20 5.69 -24.41 17.08
CA ARG A 20 4.79 -23.95 16.02
C ARG A 20 4.57 -22.43 16.00
N LEU A 21 5.07 -21.67 16.99
CA LEU A 21 5.14 -20.21 16.89
C LEU A 21 5.99 -19.79 15.69
N GLU A 22 6.99 -20.58 15.30
CA GLU A 22 7.81 -20.32 14.12
C GLU A 22 6.96 -20.36 12.84
N GLU A 23 6.01 -21.30 12.73
CA GLU A 23 5.09 -21.37 11.58
C GLU A 23 4.23 -20.11 11.46
N LEU A 24 3.70 -19.62 12.59
CA LEU A 24 2.92 -18.38 12.64
C LEU A 24 3.78 -17.14 12.37
N ALA A 25 5.05 -17.15 12.80
CA ALA A 25 5.96 -16.02 12.61
C ALA A 25 6.41 -15.88 11.15
N TYR A 26 6.68 -16.99 10.47
CA TYR A 26 7.16 -17.01 9.08
C TYR A 26 6.06 -17.01 8.02
N ASN A 27 4.79 -16.94 8.41
CA ASN A 27 3.68 -16.74 7.50
C ASN A 27 3.01 -15.39 7.76
N MET A 28 3.08 -14.49 6.77
CA MET A 28 2.60 -13.10 6.88
C MET A 28 1.10 -12.97 7.17
N ARG A 29 0.32 -14.06 7.19
CA ARG A 29 -1.07 -14.07 7.68
C ARG A 29 -1.21 -13.41 9.06
N PHE A 30 -0.17 -13.43 9.89
CA PHE A 30 -0.15 -12.69 11.16
C PHE A 30 -0.47 -11.19 10.98
N ALA A 31 -0.24 -10.60 9.81
CA ALA A 31 -0.42 -9.17 9.57
C ALA A 31 -1.90 -8.73 9.51
N TRP A 32 -2.83 -9.66 9.24
CA TRP A 32 -4.27 -9.37 9.20
C TRP A 32 -5.12 -10.31 10.09
N ASP A 33 -4.51 -11.26 10.79
CA ASP A 33 -5.20 -12.11 11.75
C ASP A 33 -5.06 -11.58 13.19
N HIS A 34 -6.15 -11.03 13.74
CA HIS A 34 -6.14 -10.40 15.06
C HIS A 34 -5.78 -11.35 16.22
N ASP A 35 -6.10 -12.64 16.10
CA ASP A 35 -5.77 -13.64 17.13
C ASP A 35 -4.26 -13.91 17.16
N THR A 36 -3.62 -14.03 15.99
CA THR A 36 -2.17 -14.18 15.85
C THR A 36 -1.43 -12.93 16.34
N ILE A 37 -1.88 -11.73 15.97
CA ILE A 37 -1.32 -10.46 16.50
C ILE A 37 -1.42 -10.45 18.03
N SER A 38 -2.58 -10.81 18.56
CA SER A 38 -2.82 -10.85 20.01
C SER A 38 -1.93 -11.87 20.71
N LEU A 39 -1.60 -12.98 20.06
CA LEU A 39 -0.72 -14.02 20.59
C LEU A 39 0.71 -13.49 20.75
N PHE A 40 1.30 -12.91 19.71
CA PHE A 40 2.66 -12.36 19.77
C PHE A 40 2.75 -11.17 20.72
N ARG A 41 1.75 -10.27 20.74
CA ARG A 41 1.71 -9.17 21.71
C ARG A 41 1.65 -9.65 23.16
N ARG A 42 1.02 -10.80 23.44
CA ARG A 42 0.94 -11.39 24.80
C ARG A 42 2.25 -12.04 25.25
N LEU A 43 3.14 -12.41 24.32
CA LEU A 43 4.47 -12.90 24.68
C LEU A 43 5.22 -11.80 25.44
N ASP A 44 5.32 -10.62 24.84
CA ASP A 44 5.93 -9.44 25.42
C ASP A 44 5.42 -8.17 24.70
N PRO A 45 4.56 -7.35 25.36
CA PRO A 45 3.98 -6.16 24.74
C PRO A 45 5.01 -5.08 24.37
N ASP A 46 6.06 -4.92 25.18
CA ASP A 46 7.08 -3.89 24.94
C ASP A 46 8.00 -4.30 23.81
N LEU A 47 8.39 -5.59 23.78
CA LEU A 47 9.18 -6.14 22.68
C LEU A 47 8.40 -6.12 21.36
N TRP A 48 7.10 -6.39 21.38
CA TRP A 48 6.25 -6.32 20.19
C TRP A 48 6.28 -4.91 19.55
N GLU A 49 6.18 -3.86 20.36
CA GLU A 49 6.28 -2.47 19.86
C GLU A 49 7.71 -2.12 19.42
N ALA A 50 8.73 -2.53 20.20
CA ALA A 50 10.14 -2.22 19.92
C ALA A 50 10.68 -2.93 18.65
N THR A 51 10.12 -4.09 18.31
CA THR A 51 10.47 -4.86 17.10
C THR A 51 9.65 -4.44 15.88
N HIS A 52 8.87 -3.36 15.98
CA HIS A 52 7.97 -2.89 14.94
C HIS A 52 6.96 -3.95 14.49
N HIS A 53 6.39 -4.73 15.42
CA HIS A 53 5.38 -5.75 15.12
C HIS A 53 5.93 -6.93 14.30
N ASN A 54 7.21 -7.27 14.51
CA ASN A 54 7.87 -8.36 13.80
C ASN A 54 7.90 -9.65 14.67
N PRO A 55 7.08 -10.66 14.38
CA PRO A 55 7.05 -11.88 15.18
C PRO A 55 8.36 -12.68 15.12
N VAL A 56 9.06 -12.71 13.99
CA VAL A 56 10.36 -13.40 13.86
C VAL A 56 11.37 -12.76 14.80
N ARG A 57 11.44 -11.43 14.79
CA ARG A 57 12.33 -10.69 15.70
C ARG A 57 11.91 -10.82 17.16
N VAL A 58 10.62 -10.83 17.48
CA VAL A 58 10.15 -11.13 18.85
C VAL A 58 10.68 -12.49 19.32
N LEU A 59 10.57 -13.54 18.50
CA LEU A 59 11.08 -14.87 18.87
C LEU A 59 12.61 -14.91 18.96
N GLY A 60 13.31 -14.05 18.21
CA GLY A 60 14.76 -13.88 18.29
C GLY A 60 15.25 -13.13 19.53
N ASP A 61 14.51 -12.09 19.96
CA ASP A 61 14.93 -11.16 21.02
C ASP A 61 14.33 -11.53 22.41
N ILE A 62 13.32 -12.41 22.47
CA ILE A 62 12.65 -12.78 23.72
C ILE A 62 13.56 -13.58 24.67
N SER A 63 13.49 -13.31 25.97
CA SER A 63 14.29 -14.05 26.94
C SER A 63 13.84 -15.51 27.09
N GLN A 64 14.79 -16.43 27.27
CA GLN A 64 14.48 -17.85 27.55
C GLN A 64 13.58 -18.01 28.78
N LYS A 65 13.84 -17.21 29.83
CA LYS A 65 13.01 -17.19 31.05
C LYS A 65 11.55 -16.93 30.72
N ARG A 66 11.27 -15.96 29.85
CA ARG A 66 9.89 -15.63 29.44
C ARG A 66 9.24 -16.77 28.67
N LEU A 67 9.96 -17.43 27.77
CA LEU A 67 9.46 -18.61 27.06
C LEU A 67 9.10 -19.75 28.03
N ASP A 68 9.93 -19.98 29.05
CA ASP A 68 9.70 -21.01 30.06
C ASP A 68 8.50 -20.67 30.97
N GLU A 69 8.29 -19.38 31.29
CA GLU A 69 7.08 -18.91 31.99
C GLU A 69 5.82 -19.14 31.15
N VAL A 70 5.83 -18.67 29.90
CA VAL A 70 4.69 -18.72 28.97
C VAL A 70 4.29 -20.16 28.65
N LYS A 71 5.26 -21.07 28.53
CA LYS A 71 5.01 -22.49 28.36
C LYS A 71 4.14 -23.09 29.48
N ASN A 72 4.24 -22.55 30.69
CA ASN A 72 3.48 -23.02 31.86
C ASN A 72 2.19 -22.21 32.09
N ASP A 73 1.91 -21.18 31.29
CA ASP A 73 0.67 -20.40 31.34
C ASP A 73 -0.44 -21.09 30.53
N GLN A 74 -1.40 -21.70 31.24
CA GLN A 74 -2.54 -22.40 30.63
C GLN A 74 -3.38 -21.50 29.71
N ALA A 75 -3.55 -20.22 30.06
CA ALA A 75 -4.34 -19.28 29.27
C ALA A 75 -3.60 -18.81 28.01
N PHE A 76 -2.27 -18.83 28.02
CA PHE A 76 -1.50 -18.64 26.80
C PHE A 76 -1.57 -19.86 25.91
N MET A 77 -1.31 -21.05 26.47
CA MET A 77 -1.31 -22.32 25.71
C MET A 77 -2.66 -22.59 25.03
N ALA A 78 -3.78 -22.38 25.73
CA ALA A 78 -5.11 -22.51 25.12
C ALA A 78 -5.35 -21.51 23.98
N ASN A 79 -4.81 -20.29 24.08
CA ASN A 79 -4.88 -19.32 22.99
C ASN A 79 -4.02 -19.75 21.80
N LEU A 80 -2.79 -20.20 22.04
CA LEU A 80 -1.90 -20.76 21.02
C LEU A 80 -2.57 -21.93 20.27
N GLU A 81 -3.14 -22.90 20.97
CA GLU A 81 -3.82 -24.04 20.36
C GLU A 81 -4.99 -23.62 19.47
N ARG A 82 -5.82 -22.68 19.94
CA ARG A 82 -6.93 -22.12 19.15
C ARG A 82 -6.44 -21.38 17.91
N THR A 83 -5.41 -20.55 18.03
CA THR A 83 -4.81 -19.82 16.91
C THR A 83 -4.19 -20.77 15.89
N LEU A 84 -3.51 -21.83 16.34
CA LEU A 84 -2.97 -22.86 15.46
C LEU A 84 -4.08 -23.64 14.75
N ALA A 85 -5.17 -23.99 15.44
CA ALA A 85 -6.31 -24.66 14.81
C ALA A 85 -6.98 -23.79 13.73
N GLN A 86 -7.11 -22.47 13.97
CA GLN A 86 -7.60 -21.52 12.96
C GLN A 86 -6.63 -21.40 11.78
N PHE A 87 -5.33 -21.34 12.05
CA PHE A 87 -4.29 -21.30 11.02
C PHE A 87 -4.31 -22.57 10.16
N ASP A 88 -4.35 -23.75 10.77
CA ASP A 88 -4.41 -25.04 10.09
C ASP A 88 -5.70 -25.17 9.26
N GLY A 89 -6.83 -24.74 9.83
CA GLY A 89 -8.11 -24.69 9.12
C GLY A 89 -8.07 -23.78 7.90
N TYR A 90 -7.50 -22.58 8.04
CA TYR A 90 -7.28 -21.67 6.91
C TYR A 90 -6.40 -22.32 5.84
N MET A 91 -5.22 -22.81 6.22
CA MET A 91 -4.23 -23.33 5.26
C MET A 91 -4.72 -24.58 4.51
N SER A 92 -5.56 -25.41 5.14
CA SER A 92 -6.07 -26.65 4.55
C SER A 92 -7.44 -26.52 3.89
N ASP A 93 -8.12 -25.37 4.00
CA ASP A 93 -9.45 -25.19 3.42
C ASP A 93 -9.41 -25.25 1.89
N THR A 94 -10.11 -26.25 1.33
CA THR A 94 -10.28 -26.42 -0.11
C THR A 94 -11.57 -25.79 -0.63
N ASN A 95 -12.45 -25.28 0.23
CA ASN A 95 -13.75 -24.70 -0.10
C ASN A 95 -13.66 -23.19 -0.39
N THR A 96 -12.55 -22.76 -1.00
CA THR A 96 -12.29 -21.38 -1.36
C THR A 96 -13.17 -20.92 -2.53
N TRP A 97 -13.30 -19.60 -2.71
CA TRP A 97 -14.05 -19.04 -3.84
C TRP A 97 -13.53 -19.57 -5.19
N TYR A 98 -12.21 -19.60 -5.35
CA TYR A 98 -11.57 -20.06 -6.59
C TYR A 98 -11.90 -21.52 -6.88
N ASN A 99 -11.78 -22.42 -5.88
CA ASN A 99 -12.08 -23.83 -6.08
C ASN A 99 -13.57 -24.07 -6.35
N LYS A 100 -14.48 -23.34 -5.71
CA LYS A 100 -15.92 -23.41 -6.01
C LYS A 100 -16.22 -23.00 -7.45
N LYS A 101 -15.59 -21.94 -7.94
CA LYS A 101 -15.90 -21.36 -9.25
C LYS A 101 -15.15 -22.04 -10.40
N TYR A 102 -13.89 -22.42 -10.18
CA TYR A 102 -12.96 -22.87 -11.22
C TYR A 102 -12.31 -24.23 -10.92
N GLY A 103 -12.63 -24.90 -9.81
CA GLY A 103 -12.07 -26.21 -9.46
C GLY A 103 -12.45 -27.35 -10.42
N HIS A 104 -13.38 -27.11 -11.34
CA HIS A 104 -13.73 -28.03 -12.42
C HIS A 104 -12.75 -27.98 -13.61
N LEU A 105 -11.85 -26.98 -13.66
CA LEU A 105 -10.86 -26.87 -14.72
C LEU A 105 -9.84 -28.02 -14.63
N PRO A 106 -9.44 -28.66 -15.75
CA PRO A 106 -8.50 -29.78 -15.73
C PRO A 106 -7.12 -29.42 -15.16
N LYS A 107 -6.70 -28.16 -15.34
CA LYS A 107 -5.47 -27.59 -14.80
C LYS A 107 -5.77 -26.17 -14.34
N ALA A 108 -5.42 -25.86 -13.10
CA ALA A 108 -5.48 -24.49 -12.61
C ALA A 108 -4.35 -23.66 -13.27
N PRO A 109 -4.65 -22.51 -13.90
CA PRO A 109 -3.61 -21.60 -14.38
C PRO A 109 -2.79 -21.05 -13.20
N LEU A 110 -1.50 -20.82 -13.42
CA LEU A 110 -0.65 -20.07 -12.50
C LEU A 110 -0.61 -18.59 -12.91
N PHE A 111 -1.06 -17.72 -12.01
CA PHE A 111 -0.95 -16.27 -12.20
C PHE A 111 0.33 -15.74 -11.54
N ALA A 112 1.08 -14.89 -12.24
CA ALA A 112 2.24 -14.21 -11.67
C ALA A 112 2.02 -12.70 -11.64
N TYR A 113 2.03 -12.11 -10.45
CA TYR A 113 1.80 -10.69 -10.23
C TYR A 113 3.12 -9.97 -9.93
N PHE A 114 3.55 -9.13 -10.85
CA PHE A 114 4.84 -8.43 -10.77
C PHE A 114 4.65 -7.00 -10.26
N SER A 115 5.42 -6.64 -9.23
CA SER A 115 5.46 -5.26 -8.75
C SER A 115 6.81 -4.89 -8.16
N MET A 116 7.15 -3.60 -8.22
CA MET A 116 8.32 -3.05 -7.53
C MET A 116 8.15 -2.98 -6.02
N GLU A 117 6.92 -3.01 -5.50
CA GLU A 117 6.63 -2.87 -4.07
C GLU A 117 5.48 -3.77 -3.58
N PHE A 118 5.57 -4.23 -2.33
CA PHE A 118 4.54 -5.04 -1.66
C PHE A 118 4.36 -4.61 -0.21
N GLY A 119 3.21 -4.00 0.09
CA GLY A 119 2.80 -3.51 1.40
C GLY A 119 1.99 -4.52 2.18
N ILE A 120 2.67 -5.51 2.78
CA ILE A 120 2.02 -6.58 3.54
C ILE A 120 1.82 -6.17 5.02
N THR A 121 2.90 -5.72 5.66
CA THR A 121 2.97 -5.31 7.07
C THR A 121 4.05 -4.27 7.30
N GLU A 122 3.90 -3.45 8.33
CA GLU A 122 4.83 -2.41 8.76
C GLU A 122 6.23 -2.93 9.13
N CYS A 123 6.41 -4.19 9.56
CA CYS A 123 7.74 -4.71 9.84
C CYS A 123 8.52 -5.08 8.57
N PHE A 124 7.85 -5.15 7.42
CA PHE A 124 8.43 -5.52 6.14
C PHE A 124 8.43 -4.32 5.19
N GLN A 125 9.49 -3.51 5.26
CA GLN A 125 9.61 -2.22 4.55
C GLN A 125 9.95 -2.37 3.05
N ASN A 126 9.20 -3.21 2.33
CA ASN A 126 9.34 -3.44 0.90
C ASN A 126 8.30 -2.67 0.07
N TYR A 127 7.88 -1.50 0.56
CA TYR A 127 6.88 -0.64 -0.05
C TYR A 127 7.08 0.84 0.31
N SER A 128 6.48 1.73 -0.49
CA SER A 128 6.54 3.19 -0.30
C SER A 128 5.16 3.85 -0.23
N GLY A 129 4.18 3.36 -1.01
CA GLY A 129 2.92 4.08 -1.20
C GLY A 129 1.73 3.19 -1.57
N GLY A 130 0.74 3.81 -2.20
CA GLY A 130 -0.55 3.17 -2.50
C GLY A 130 -0.46 1.99 -3.47
N LEU A 131 0.49 2.02 -4.41
CA LEU A 131 0.73 0.92 -5.37
C LEU A 131 1.14 -0.36 -4.64
N GLY A 132 2.09 -0.27 -3.72
CA GLY A 132 2.57 -1.40 -2.93
C GLY A 132 1.52 -1.90 -1.95
N ILE A 133 0.74 -0.99 -1.33
CA ILE A 133 -0.39 -1.42 -0.50
C ILE A 133 -1.40 -2.21 -1.32
N LEU A 134 -1.73 -1.77 -2.54
CA LEU A 134 -2.63 -2.51 -3.43
C LEU A 134 -2.04 -3.87 -3.81
N SER A 135 -0.76 -3.94 -4.17
CA SER A 135 -0.09 -5.22 -4.44
C SER A 135 -0.15 -6.16 -3.23
N GLY A 136 0.08 -5.64 -2.03
CA GLY A 136 -0.06 -6.41 -0.79
C GLY A 136 -1.49 -6.91 -0.57
N ASP A 137 -2.49 -6.05 -0.78
CA ASP A 137 -3.90 -6.42 -0.61
C ASP A 137 -4.37 -7.42 -1.68
N HIS A 138 -3.89 -7.32 -2.94
CA HIS A 138 -4.10 -8.37 -3.96
C HIS A 138 -3.52 -9.73 -3.53
N LEU A 139 -2.33 -9.77 -2.93
CA LEU A 139 -1.76 -11.03 -2.44
C LEU A 139 -2.59 -11.61 -1.29
N LYS A 140 -3.08 -10.77 -0.38
CA LYS A 140 -3.91 -11.20 0.75
C LYS A 140 -5.28 -11.71 0.27
N SER A 141 -5.99 -10.96 -0.58
CA SER A 141 -7.25 -11.39 -1.18
C SER A 141 -7.07 -12.67 -2.01
N SER A 142 -6.00 -12.77 -2.80
CA SER A 142 -5.70 -13.99 -3.57
C SER A 142 -5.51 -15.19 -2.66
N SER A 143 -4.81 -15.00 -1.55
CA SER A 143 -4.66 -16.03 -0.52
C SER A 143 -6.01 -16.45 0.07
N ASP A 144 -6.85 -15.48 0.48
CA ASP A 144 -8.16 -15.73 1.10
C ASP A 144 -9.14 -16.43 0.14
N LEU A 145 -9.18 -15.98 -1.12
CA LEU A 145 -10.00 -16.53 -2.20
C LEU A 145 -9.46 -17.84 -2.78
N GLY A 146 -8.23 -18.23 -2.44
CA GLY A 146 -7.57 -19.43 -2.95
C GLY A 146 -7.16 -19.35 -4.42
N ILE A 147 -6.88 -18.16 -4.92
CA ILE A 147 -6.41 -17.93 -6.30
C ILE A 147 -4.97 -18.46 -6.40
N PRO A 148 -4.63 -19.29 -7.42
CA PRO A 148 -3.29 -19.82 -7.65
C PRO A 148 -2.36 -18.73 -8.21
N LEU A 149 -2.01 -17.78 -7.35
CA LEU A 149 -1.21 -16.61 -7.69
C LEU A 149 0.13 -16.63 -6.95
N VAL A 150 1.19 -16.19 -7.61
CA VAL A 150 2.48 -15.89 -6.98
C VAL A 150 2.83 -14.42 -7.21
N GLY A 151 3.38 -13.78 -6.17
CA GLY A 151 3.94 -12.43 -6.29
C GLY A 151 5.40 -12.51 -6.75
N VAL A 152 5.86 -11.54 -7.54
CA VAL A 152 7.27 -11.39 -7.92
C VAL A 152 7.70 -9.93 -7.73
N GLY A 153 8.82 -9.73 -7.02
CA GLY A 153 9.35 -8.41 -6.70
C GLY A 153 10.85 -8.38 -6.44
N MET A 154 11.31 -7.24 -5.93
CA MET A 154 12.69 -7.02 -5.50
C MET A 154 12.77 -7.06 -3.96
N LEU A 155 13.87 -7.59 -3.38
CA LEU A 155 14.10 -7.56 -1.93
C LEU A 155 15.01 -6.39 -1.58
N TYR A 156 14.47 -5.31 -1.00
CA TYR A 156 15.29 -4.13 -0.71
C TYR A 156 15.97 -4.17 0.68
N GLN A 157 17.29 -4.03 0.69
CA GLN A 157 18.10 -3.98 1.92
C GLN A 157 17.79 -2.75 2.78
N GLU A 158 17.52 -1.59 2.19
CA GLU A 158 17.20 -0.34 2.91
C GLU A 158 15.72 0.08 2.75
N GLY A 159 14.96 -0.64 1.91
CA GLY A 159 13.54 -0.36 1.69
C GLY A 159 13.26 1.03 1.09
N TYR A 160 12.16 1.63 1.52
CA TYR A 160 11.92 3.07 1.38
C TYR A 160 12.36 3.83 2.63
N PHE A 161 12.60 5.13 2.52
CA PHE A 161 13.14 5.89 3.65
C PHE A 161 12.17 5.96 4.85
N GLN A 162 12.75 5.99 6.04
CA GLN A 162 12.09 6.40 7.26
C GLN A 162 12.17 7.92 7.42
N GLN A 163 11.03 8.53 7.67
CA GLN A 163 10.90 9.98 7.78
C GLN A 163 11.20 10.43 9.20
N TYR A 164 11.92 11.54 9.35
CA TYR A 164 11.92 12.33 10.58
C TYR A 164 11.92 13.81 10.23
N LEU A 165 11.51 14.67 11.15
CA LEU A 165 11.57 16.12 10.96
C LEU A 165 12.72 16.72 11.75
N ASN A 166 13.41 17.70 11.17
CA ASN A 166 14.38 18.50 11.92
C ASN A 166 13.66 19.57 12.78
N ALA A 167 14.45 20.39 13.49
CA ALA A 167 13.93 21.45 14.36
C ALA A 167 13.02 22.44 13.62
N ASP A 168 13.35 22.78 12.37
CA ASP A 168 12.60 23.72 11.52
C ASP A 168 11.36 23.09 10.86
N GLY A 169 11.07 21.82 11.12
CA GLY A 169 9.93 21.10 10.54
C GLY A 169 10.18 20.56 9.13
N TRP A 170 11.42 20.60 8.64
CA TRP A 170 11.78 20.01 7.35
C TRP A 170 11.90 18.49 7.47
N GLN A 171 11.31 17.80 6.49
CA GLN A 171 11.51 16.37 6.29
C GLN A 171 12.97 16.03 5.99
N GLN A 172 13.45 15.00 6.68
CA GLN A 172 14.71 14.31 6.45
C GLN A 172 14.46 12.80 6.23
N GLU A 173 15.43 12.15 5.60
CA GLU A 173 15.38 10.75 5.20
C GLU A 173 16.42 9.92 5.97
N MET A 174 16.00 8.81 6.58
CA MET A 174 16.88 7.75 7.08
C MET A 174 16.68 6.45 6.31
N TYR A 175 17.76 5.73 6.08
CA TYR A 175 17.78 4.46 5.37
C TYR A 175 18.36 3.37 6.28
N PRO A 176 17.60 2.88 7.27
CA PRO A 176 18.07 1.78 8.11
C PRO A 176 18.18 0.51 7.26
N MET A 177 19.21 -0.29 7.53
CA MET A 177 19.36 -1.59 6.89
C MET A 177 18.39 -2.60 7.51
N ASN A 178 17.59 -3.24 6.66
CA ASN A 178 16.79 -4.41 6.97
C ASN A 178 17.71 -5.61 7.15
N ASP A 179 17.66 -6.24 8.32
CA ASP A 179 18.36 -7.50 8.54
C ASP A 179 17.45 -8.67 8.12
N PHE A 180 17.75 -9.26 6.97
CA PHE A 180 16.94 -10.33 6.38
C PHE A 180 16.83 -11.57 7.29
N SER A 181 17.79 -11.79 8.20
CA SER A 181 17.73 -12.88 9.18
C SER A 181 16.59 -12.74 10.19
N HIS A 182 16.12 -11.51 10.42
CA HIS A 182 15.03 -11.20 11.34
C HIS A 182 13.70 -10.99 10.63
N LEU A 183 13.61 -11.21 9.32
CA LEU A 183 12.38 -11.05 8.55
C LEU A 183 11.70 -12.40 8.30
N PRO A 184 10.37 -12.43 8.12
CA PRO A 184 9.59 -13.64 7.83
C PRO A 184 9.75 -14.07 6.36
N LEU A 185 10.98 -14.43 5.99
CA LEU A 185 11.37 -14.85 4.65
C LEU A 185 12.45 -15.94 4.71
N LYS A 186 12.52 -16.77 3.68
CA LYS A 186 13.49 -17.88 3.59
C LYS A 186 14.15 -17.88 2.22
N VAL A 187 15.43 -18.26 2.17
CA VAL A 187 16.13 -18.49 0.89
C VAL A 187 15.49 -19.67 0.19
N VAL A 188 15.21 -19.53 -1.11
CA VAL A 188 14.78 -20.67 -1.93
C VAL A 188 15.99 -21.51 -2.28
N VAL A 189 15.89 -22.81 -2.00
CA VAL A 189 16.96 -23.78 -2.21
C VAL A 189 16.54 -24.86 -3.20
N ASP A 190 17.51 -25.47 -3.87
CA ASP A 190 17.31 -26.63 -4.73
C ASP A 190 17.13 -27.93 -3.92
N ASP A 191 16.96 -29.06 -4.61
CA ASP A 191 16.80 -30.39 -3.98
C ASP A 191 18.01 -30.82 -3.12
N LYS A 192 19.16 -30.15 -3.25
CA LYS A 192 20.38 -30.41 -2.46
C LYS A 192 20.50 -29.47 -1.26
N GLY A 193 19.59 -28.52 -1.09
CA GLY A 193 19.63 -27.50 -0.04
C GLY A 193 20.53 -26.31 -0.37
N GLU A 194 20.99 -26.17 -1.62
CA GLU A 194 21.82 -25.04 -2.05
C GLU A 194 20.94 -23.89 -2.58
N PRO A 195 21.26 -22.61 -2.30
CA PRO A 195 20.49 -21.48 -2.80
C PRO A 195 20.33 -21.49 -4.33
N ILE A 196 19.10 -21.32 -4.81
CA ILE A 196 18.85 -21.11 -6.24
C ILE A 196 19.32 -19.71 -6.62
N ILE A 197 20.26 -19.65 -7.57
CA ILE A 197 20.82 -18.42 -8.10
C ILE A 197 20.60 -18.38 -9.61
N ILE A 198 19.89 -17.35 -10.07
CA ILE A 198 19.73 -17.07 -11.50
C ILE A 198 20.74 -16.03 -11.97
N ASP A 199 20.88 -15.88 -13.28
CA ASP A 199 21.61 -14.76 -13.87
C ASP A 199 20.77 -13.98 -14.89
N VAL A 200 20.99 -12.67 -14.95
CA VAL A 200 20.47 -11.77 -15.98
C VAL A 200 21.62 -11.07 -16.70
N PRO A 201 21.50 -10.84 -18.01
CA PRO A 201 22.54 -10.16 -18.77
C PRO A 201 22.57 -8.66 -18.41
N LEU A 202 23.77 -8.15 -18.13
CA LEU A 202 24.06 -6.72 -18.04
C LEU A 202 25.19 -6.37 -19.00
N PRO A 203 25.42 -5.09 -19.31
CA PRO A 203 26.49 -4.67 -20.20
C PRO A 203 27.85 -5.23 -19.75
N GLY A 204 28.41 -6.12 -20.57
CA GLY A 204 29.72 -6.76 -20.37
C GLY A 204 29.82 -7.77 -19.21
N ARG A 205 28.70 -8.19 -18.58
CA ARG A 205 28.73 -9.14 -17.46
C ARG A 205 27.40 -9.86 -17.21
N LYS A 206 27.43 -10.92 -16.43
CA LYS A 206 26.24 -11.52 -15.81
C LYS A 206 26.04 -10.93 -14.42
N LEU A 207 24.81 -10.52 -14.13
CA LEU A 207 24.36 -10.18 -12.78
C LEU A 207 23.66 -11.40 -12.18
N TYR A 208 24.05 -11.80 -10.98
CA TYR A 208 23.46 -12.94 -10.29
C TYR A 208 22.41 -12.48 -9.28
N CYS A 209 21.29 -13.19 -9.18
CA CYS A 209 20.25 -12.90 -8.20
C CYS A 209 19.93 -14.16 -7.40
N GLN A 210 19.89 -14.02 -6.07
CA GLN A 210 19.35 -15.02 -5.16
C GLN A 210 17.84 -14.82 -5.01
N ILE A 211 17.11 -15.91 -4.82
CA ILE A 211 15.64 -15.89 -4.67
C ILE A 211 15.28 -16.11 -3.20
N TRP A 212 14.39 -15.27 -2.69
CA TRP A 212 13.81 -15.37 -1.36
C TRP A 212 12.30 -15.59 -1.46
N GLU A 213 11.75 -16.43 -0.60
CA GLU A 213 10.32 -16.69 -0.48
C GLU A 213 9.75 -16.05 0.79
N VAL A 214 8.65 -15.34 0.63
CA VAL A 214 7.76 -14.86 1.69
C VAL A 214 6.43 -15.60 1.57
N LYS A 215 5.97 -16.27 2.63
CA LYS A 215 4.63 -16.86 2.67
C LYS A 215 3.59 -15.80 3.02
N VAL A 216 2.60 -15.61 2.17
CA VAL A 216 1.46 -14.70 2.37
C VAL A 216 0.20 -15.54 2.42
N GLY A 217 -0.14 -16.02 3.63
CA GLY A 217 -1.20 -17.00 3.80
C GLY A 217 -0.91 -18.27 3.01
N ARG A 218 -1.74 -18.59 2.03
CA ARG A 218 -1.68 -19.79 1.16
C ARG A 218 -0.74 -19.61 -0.03
N ILE A 219 -0.37 -18.38 -0.38
CA ILE A 219 0.44 -18.10 -1.57
C ILE A 219 1.86 -17.65 -1.22
N SER A 220 2.71 -17.57 -2.25
CA SER A 220 4.10 -17.18 -2.12
C SER A 220 4.38 -15.86 -2.86
N LEU A 221 5.19 -15.01 -2.24
CA LEU A 221 5.83 -13.85 -2.86
C LEU A 221 7.33 -14.16 -2.98
N TYR A 222 7.85 -14.12 -4.20
CA TYR A 222 9.26 -14.31 -4.50
C TYR A 222 9.96 -12.98 -4.73
N LEU A 223 11.06 -12.78 -4.04
CA LEU A 223 11.82 -11.53 -4.08
C LEU A 223 13.27 -11.79 -4.50
N LEU A 224 13.76 -10.97 -5.43
CA LEU A 224 15.09 -11.08 -5.98
C LEU A 224 16.08 -10.19 -5.22
N ASP A 225 17.23 -10.78 -4.87
CA ASP A 225 18.30 -10.11 -4.16
C ASP A 225 19.62 -10.19 -4.96
N THR A 226 20.20 -9.02 -5.25
CA THR A 226 21.48 -8.86 -5.95
C THR A 226 22.65 -8.70 -5.00
N ASN A 227 22.41 -8.47 -3.70
CA ASN A 227 23.44 -8.24 -2.69
C ASN A 227 24.10 -9.54 -2.22
N ILE A 228 24.69 -10.28 -3.16
CA ILE A 228 25.36 -11.55 -2.91
C ILE A 228 26.86 -11.49 -3.26
N PRO A 229 27.71 -12.28 -2.59
CA PRO A 229 29.15 -12.30 -2.84
C PRO A 229 29.54 -12.57 -4.30
N LYS A 230 28.70 -13.33 -5.03
CA LYS A 230 28.90 -13.70 -6.43
C LYS A 230 28.92 -12.51 -7.39
N ASN A 231 28.29 -11.39 -7.01
CA ASN A 231 28.41 -10.13 -7.73
C ASN A 231 29.64 -9.38 -7.19
N PRO A 232 30.73 -9.21 -7.94
CA PRO A 232 31.96 -8.62 -7.40
C PRO A 232 31.93 -7.08 -7.33
N ARG A 233 31.01 -6.43 -8.06
CA ARG A 233 30.90 -4.97 -8.11
C ARG A 233 29.88 -4.46 -7.10
N ASP A 234 30.22 -3.38 -6.40
CA ASP A 234 29.29 -2.76 -5.45
C ASP A 234 28.05 -2.20 -6.15
N GLU A 235 28.21 -1.64 -7.36
CA GLU A 235 27.07 -1.15 -8.16
C GLU A 235 26.03 -2.25 -8.44
N ASP A 236 26.48 -3.50 -8.61
CA ASP A 236 25.61 -4.66 -8.87
C ASP A 236 24.88 -5.08 -7.61
N ARG A 237 25.58 -5.13 -6.47
CA ARG A 237 24.99 -5.47 -5.18
C ARG A 237 23.99 -4.42 -4.71
N SER A 238 24.25 -3.15 -5.02
CA SER A 238 23.41 -2.03 -4.59
C SER A 238 22.10 -1.87 -5.37
N LEU A 239 21.89 -2.66 -6.44
CA LEU A 239 20.63 -2.62 -7.19
C LEU A 239 19.42 -2.97 -6.31
N THR A 240 19.64 -3.78 -5.28
CA THR A 240 18.62 -4.15 -4.27
C THR A 240 18.80 -3.38 -2.95
N ASP A 241 19.46 -2.23 -2.91
CA ASP A 241 19.51 -1.42 -1.69
C ASP A 241 18.20 -0.65 -1.48
N ARG A 242 17.79 0.21 -2.42
CA ARG A 242 16.68 1.17 -2.23
C ARG A 242 15.55 1.02 -3.24
N LEU A 243 14.32 1.04 -2.74
CA LEU A 243 13.12 1.23 -3.55
C LEU A 243 13.06 2.65 -4.11
N TYR A 244 12.92 2.78 -5.43
CA TYR A 244 12.94 4.06 -6.16
C TYR A 244 14.21 4.90 -5.90
N GLY A 245 15.33 4.24 -5.61
CA GLY A 245 16.64 4.87 -5.46
C GLY A 245 17.46 4.89 -6.75
N GLY A 246 18.64 5.51 -6.66
CA GLY A 246 19.61 5.55 -7.76
C GLY A 246 19.26 6.53 -8.87
N ASP A 247 19.99 6.42 -9.97
CA ASP A 247 19.81 7.18 -11.21
C ASP A 247 19.05 6.36 -12.27
N ARG A 248 18.84 6.94 -13.46
CA ARG A 248 18.14 6.23 -14.56
C ARG A 248 18.81 4.91 -14.96
N ARG A 249 20.13 4.83 -14.87
CA ARG A 249 20.92 3.62 -15.12
C ARG A 249 20.66 2.54 -14.06
N THR A 250 20.53 2.94 -12.81
CA THR A 250 20.11 2.04 -11.72
C THR A 250 18.69 1.54 -11.96
N ARG A 251 17.77 2.44 -12.34
CA ARG A 251 16.35 2.13 -12.58
C ARG A 251 16.16 1.10 -13.70
N ILE A 252 16.74 1.29 -14.88
CA ILE A 252 16.62 0.32 -15.98
C ILE A 252 17.17 -1.06 -15.59
N ARG A 253 18.27 -1.10 -14.82
CA ARG A 253 18.84 -2.36 -14.31
C ARG A 253 17.92 -3.04 -13.29
N GLN A 254 17.28 -2.29 -12.40
CA GLN A 254 16.25 -2.82 -11.49
C GLN A 254 15.06 -3.40 -12.25
N GLU A 255 14.58 -2.72 -13.30
CA GLU A 255 13.47 -3.19 -14.13
C GLU A 255 13.83 -4.44 -14.95
N ILE A 256 15.09 -4.57 -15.40
CA ILE A 256 15.63 -5.80 -16.00
C ILE A 256 15.62 -6.94 -14.97
N VAL A 257 16.10 -6.71 -13.74
CA VAL A 257 16.09 -7.74 -12.68
C VAL A 257 14.64 -8.15 -12.37
N LEU A 258 13.73 -7.20 -12.18
CA LEU A 258 12.33 -7.50 -11.88
C LEU A 258 11.66 -8.27 -13.03
N GLY A 259 11.74 -7.75 -14.26
CA GLY A 259 11.04 -8.32 -15.40
C GLY A 259 11.67 -9.62 -15.89
N ILE A 260 12.91 -9.53 -16.38
CA ILE A 260 13.63 -10.67 -16.96
C ILE A 260 14.05 -11.65 -15.84
N GLY A 261 14.68 -11.13 -14.78
CA GLY A 261 15.10 -11.97 -13.66
C GLY A 261 13.92 -12.64 -12.96
N GLY A 262 12.77 -11.98 -12.85
CA GLY A 262 11.59 -12.57 -12.25
C GLY A 262 11.05 -13.77 -13.03
N ILE A 263 11.00 -13.71 -14.36
CA ILE A 263 10.61 -14.86 -15.20
C ILE A 263 11.61 -16.02 -15.04
N ARG A 264 12.92 -15.72 -15.12
CA ARG A 264 13.96 -16.74 -14.93
C ARG A 264 13.92 -17.38 -13.54
N ALA A 265 13.61 -16.61 -12.51
CA ALA A 265 13.46 -17.11 -11.16
C ALA A 265 12.30 -18.09 -11.04
N LEU A 266 11.14 -17.73 -11.59
CA LEU A 266 9.98 -18.62 -11.63
C LEU A 266 10.31 -19.93 -12.36
N GLU A 267 10.94 -19.86 -13.53
CA GLU A 267 11.34 -21.05 -14.30
C GLU A 267 12.35 -21.93 -13.58
N ALA A 268 13.35 -21.32 -12.92
CA ALA A 268 14.35 -22.05 -12.12
C ALA A 268 13.73 -22.81 -10.94
N MET A 269 12.57 -22.36 -10.44
CA MET A 269 11.77 -23.04 -9.42
C MET A 269 10.73 -24.02 -10.00
N GLY A 270 10.69 -24.21 -11.32
CA GLY A 270 9.69 -25.04 -12.00
C GLY A 270 8.28 -24.41 -12.04
N LEU A 271 8.17 -23.11 -11.78
CA LEU A 271 6.92 -22.35 -11.79
C LEU A 271 6.77 -21.65 -13.15
N ARG A 272 5.95 -22.19 -14.04
CA ARG A 272 5.66 -21.54 -15.33
C ARG A 272 4.33 -20.80 -15.26
N ALA A 273 4.38 -19.46 -15.26
CA ALA A 273 3.19 -18.63 -15.22
C ALA A 273 2.40 -18.72 -16.54
N ASP A 274 1.10 -19.02 -16.44
CA ASP A 274 0.20 -19.03 -17.59
C ASP A 274 -0.27 -17.60 -17.92
N VAL A 275 -0.39 -16.72 -16.92
CA VAL A 275 -0.73 -15.30 -17.08
C VAL A 275 0.18 -14.43 -16.22
N CYS A 276 0.71 -13.34 -16.77
CA CYS A 276 1.49 -12.35 -16.03
C CYS A 276 0.74 -11.03 -15.90
N HIS A 277 0.75 -10.43 -14.71
CA HIS A 277 0.19 -9.12 -14.43
C HIS A 277 1.33 -8.13 -14.14
N MET A 278 1.43 -7.09 -14.96
CA MET A 278 2.34 -5.95 -14.77
C MET A 278 1.64 -4.86 -13.97
N ASN A 279 2.08 -4.66 -12.73
CA ASN A 279 1.57 -3.58 -11.90
C ASN A 279 2.40 -2.30 -12.13
N GLU A 280 1.90 -1.43 -13.02
CA GLU A 280 2.64 -0.32 -13.65
C GLU A 280 3.78 -0.81 -14.59
N GLY A 281 4.37 0.09 -15.38
CA GLY A 281 5.33 -0.25 -16.44
C GLY A 281 6.66 -0.88 -15.97
N HIS A 282 6.95 -0.90 -14.67
CA HIS A 282 8.26 -1.27 -14.12
C HIS A 282 8.70 -2.72 -14.40
N SER A 283 7.76 -3.62 -14.64
CA SER A 283 8.05 -5.02 -14.92
C SER A 283 7.90 -5.38 -16.39
N ALA A 284 7.70 -4.41 -17.29
CA ALA A 284 7.31 -4.69 -18.67
C ALA A 284 8.35 -5.54 -19.44
N PHE A 285 9.63 -5.47 -19.06
CA PHE A 285 10.68 -6.34 -19.62
C PHE A 285 10.45 -7.84 -19.39
N LEU A 286 9.52 -8.25 -18.51
CA LEU A 286 9.10 -9.66 -18.39
C LEU A 286 8.63 -10.22 -19.74
N SER A 287 7.99 -9.39 -20.58
CA SER A 287 7.49 -9.84 -21.88
C SER A 287 8.62 -10.22 -22.83
N LEU A 288 9.80 -9.58 -22.73
CA LEU A 288 10.95 -9.94 -23.56
C LEU A 288 11.48 -11.34 -23.24
N GLU A 289 11.58 -11.70 -21.95
CA GLU A 289 12.01 -13.06 -21.55
C GLU A 289 10.94 -14.10 -21.91
N ARG A 290 9.65 -13.80 -21.70
CA ARG A 290 8.57 -14.72 -22.11
C ARG A 290 8.54 -14.96 -23.62
N ILE A 291 8.69 -13.91 -24.43
CA ILE A 291 8.75 -14.01 -25.90
C ILE A 291 9.96 -14.85 -26.30
N ARG A 292 11.15 -14.53 -25.77
CA ARG A 292 12.38 -15.27 -26.05
C ARG A 292 12.25 -16.75 -25.73
N ASN A 293 11.68 -17.10 -24.58
CA ASN A 293 11.48 -18.49 -24.19
C ASN A 293 10.53 -19.21 -25.14
N LEU A 294 9.41 -18.57 -25.49
CA LEU A 294 8.45 -19.15 -26.43
C LEU A 294 9.05 -19.33 -27.84
N MET A 295 9.82 -18.35 -28.33
CA MET A 295 10.53 -18.45 -29.61
C MET A 295 11.50 -19.63 -29.61
N ASN A 296 12.28 -19.81 -28.53
CA ASN A 296 13.26 -20.90 -28.43
C ASN A 296 12.60 -22.28 -28.31
N GLU A 297 11.48 -22.37 -27.60
CA GLU A 297 10.76 -23.63 -27.38
C GLU A 297 9.96 -24.10 -28.59
N GLN A 298 9.31 -23.16 -29.29
CA GLN A 298 8.39 -23.47 -30.39
C GLN A 298 8.99 -23.17 -31.77
N ASN A 299 10.18 -22.58 -31.83
CA ASN A 299 10.85 -22.16 -33.07
C ASN A 299 9.96 -21.27 -33.96
N ILE A 300 9.36 -20.26 -33.34
CA ILE A 300 8.48 -19.27 -33.99
C ILE A 300 9.13 -17.88 -34.03
N THR A 301 8.56 -16.99 -34.85
CA THR A 301 9.04 -15.62 -34.99
C THR A 301 8.68 -14.74 -33.78
N PHE A 302 9.37 -13.60 -33.65
CA PHE A 302 9.05 -12.60 -32.63
C PHE A 302 7.59 -12.13 -32.71
N ALA A 303 7.08 -11.87 -33.92
CA ALA A 303 5.71 -11.41 -34.11
C ALA A 303 4.68 -12.45 -33.66
N GLU A 304 4.88 -13.72 -34.01
CA GLU A 304 3.99 -14.81 -33.55
C GLU A 304 4.05 -14.98 -32.03
N ALA A 305 5.24 -14.93 -31.45
CA ALA A 305 5.41 -15.03 -30.00
C ALA A 305 4.81 -13.83 -29.26
N GLN A 306 4.95 -12.61 -29.80
CA GLN A 306 4.39 -11.40 -29.23
C GLN A 306 2.87 -11.49 -29.08
N GLU A 307 2.16 -11.95 -30.11
CA GLU A 307 0.68 -12.08 -30.06
C GLU A 307 0.24 -13.04 -28.95
N ILE A 308 0.95 -14.17 -28.79
CA ILE A 308 0.65 -15.17 -27.75
C ILE A 308 0.96 -14.61 -26.35
N ILE A 309 2.08 -13.91 -26.18
CA ILE A 309 2.45 -13.31 -24.90
C ILE A 309 1.53 -12.15 -24.54
N ALA A 310 1.12 -11.33 -25.51
CA ALA A 310 0.16 -10.25 -25.29
C ALA A 310 -1.20 -10.78 -24.81
N ALA A 311 -1.69 -11.88 -25.39
CA ALA A 311 -2.93 -12.53 -24.97
C ALA A 311 -2.89 -13.11 -23.54
N SER A 312 -1.69 -13.33 -22.99
CA SER A 312 -1.47 -13.88 -21.65
C SER A 312 -0.79 -12.87 -20.71
N THR A 313 -0.94 -11.58 -20.98
CA THR A 313 -0.37 -10.48 -20.19
C THR A 313 -1.42 -9.43 -19.90
N CYS A 314 -1.51 -9.05 -18.63
CA CYS A 314 -2.33 -7.94 -18.14
C CYS A 314 -1.43 -6.79 -17.70
N PHE A 315 -1.82 -5.55 -18.02
CA PHE A 315 -1.15 -4.32 -17.63
C PHE A 315 -2.13 -3.39 -16.91
N THR A 316 -1.78 -2.96 -15.71
CA THR A 316 -2.53 -1.92 -15.00
C THR A 316 -1.72 -0.64 -14.93
N VAL A 317 -2.30 0.46 -15.40
CA VAL A 317 -1.73 1.80 -15.28
C VAL A 317 -2.34 2.52 -14.08
N HIS A 318 -1.49 3.10 -13.24
CA HIS A 318 -1.90 3.83 -12.02
C HIS A 318 -1.68 5.33 -12.11
N THR A 319 -0.97 5.76 -13.15
CA THR A 319 -0.49 7.12 -13.29
C THR A 319 -1.46 7.96 -14.14
N PRO A 320 -2.10 9.00 -13.57
CA PRO A 320 -3.08 9.82 -14.30
C PRO A 320 -2.43 10.97 -15.08
N VAL A 321 -1.10 11.15 -14.98
CA VAL A 321 -0.37 12.27 -15.60
C VAL A 321 0.94 11.82 -16.26
N PRO A 322 1.27 12.26 -17.49
CA PRO A 322 2.44 11.79 -18.22
C PRO A 322 3.78 11.94 -17.47
N ALA A 323 3.92 12.98 -16.64
CA ALA A 323 5.15 13.26 -15.89
C ALA A 323 5.53 12.17 -14.86
N GLY A 324 4.60 11.29 -14.50
CA GLY A 324 4.85 10.18 -13.57
C GLY A 324 5.33 8.88 -14.22
N LEU A 325 5.33 8.79 -15.54
CA LEU A 325 5.64 7.56 -16.28
C LEU A 325 7.15 7.39 -16.52
N GLU A 326 7.64 6.17 -16.34
CA GLU A 326 9.05 5.82 -16.50
C GLU A 326 9.45 5.78 -17.99
N ARG A 327 10.56 6.45 -18.31
CA ARG A 327 11.10 6.58 -19.68
C ARG A 327 12.62 6.52 -19.66
N PHE A 328 13.19 5.82 -20.64
CA PHE A 328 14.64 5.69 -20.81
C PHE A 328 15.10 6.32 -22.13
N GLY A 329 16.32 6.88 -22.12
CA GLY A 329 16.98 7.30 -23.35
C GLY A 329 17.38 6.07 -24.18
N PHE A 330 17.41 6.21 -25.50
CA PHE A 330 17.79 5.12 -26.39
C PHE A 330 19.24 4.66 -26.18
N ASP A 331 20.11 5.52 -25.67
CA ASP A 331 21.47 5.17 -25.24
C ASP A 331 21.46 4.08 -24.16
N LEU A 332 20.56 4.17 -23.18
CA LEU A 332 20.41 3.15 -22.14
C LEU A 332 19.80 1.86 -22.69
N ILE A 333 18.87 1.95 -23.63
CA ILE A 333 18.28 0.78 -24.30
C ILE A 333 19.35 0.05 -25.10
N ASP A 334 20.10 0.77 -25.92
CA ASP A 334 21.19 0.21 -26.73
C ASP A 334 22.23 -0.48 -25.84
N GLU A 335 22.63 0.17 -24.75
CA GLU A 335 23.62 -0.37 -23.82
C GLU A 335 23.19 -1.72 -23.23
N HIS A 336 21.93 -1.87 -22.84
CA HIS A 336 21.46 -3.05 -22.09
C HIS A 336 20.86 -4.15 -22.98
N PHE A 337 20.30 -3.81 -24.14
CA PHE A 337 19.50 -4.74 -24.95
C PHE A 337 20.11 -5.11 -26.30
N THR A 338 21.28 -4.59 -26.68
CA THR A 338 21.91 -4.90 -27.99
C THR A 338 22.00 -6.41 -28.28
N ASP A 339 22.46 -7.22 -27.32
CA ASP A 339 22.55 -8.68 -27.53
C ASP A 339 21.16 -9.33 -27.54
N TYR A 340 20.26 -8.82 -26.70
CA TYR A 340 18.87 -9.27 -26.60
C TYR A 340 18.08 -9.02 -27.90
N MET A 341 18.30 -7.89 -28.56
CA MET A 341 17.73 -7.58 -29.87
C MET A 341 18.09 -8.66 -30.90
N ARG A 342 19.34 -9.15 -30.89
CA ARG A 342 19.78 -10.22 -31.80
C ARG A 342 19.12 -11.55 -31.47
N GLU A 343 19.01 -11.89 -30.19
CA GLU A 343 18.31 -13.11 -29.74
C GLU A 343 16.82 -13.10 -30.12
N LEU A 344 16.19 -11.93 -30.12
CA LEU A 344 14.81 -11.73 -30.56
C LEU A 344 14.66 -11.62 -32.09
N GLY A 345 15.77 -11.63 -32.84
CA GLY A 345 15.74 -11.45 -34.30
C GLY A 345 15.27 -10.06 -34.77
N LEU A 346 15.43 -9.03 -33.92
CA LEU A 346 15.01 -7.66 -34.20
C LEU A 346 16.20 -6.78 -34.59
N SER A 347 15.96 -5.85 -35.51
CA SER A 347 16.84 -4.69 -35.68
C SER A 347 16.68 -3.71 -34.52
N ARG A 348 17.66 -2.83 -34.34
CA ARG A 348 17.62 -1.76 -33.33
C ARG A 348 16.34 -0.92 -33.43
N GLU A 349 15.98 -0.47 -34.63
CA GLU A 349 14.80 0.36 -34.85
C GLU A 349 13.52 -0.39 -34.50
N GLN A 350 13.39 -1.66 -34.91
CA GLN A 350 12.23 -2.48 -34.53
C GLN A 350 12.10 -2.65 -33.01
N PHE A 351 13.22 -2.78 -32.29
CA PHE A 351 13.19 -2.87 -30.83
C PHE A 351 12.80 -1.54 -30.18
N ILE A 352 13.38 -0.42 -30.63
CA ILE A 352 13.03 0.92 -30.15
C ILE A 352 11.54 1.18 -30.37
N ASP A 353 11.01 0.79 -31.54
CA ASP A 353 9.61 0.96 -31.86
C ASP A 353 8.69 0.30 -30.85
N LEU A 354 9.11 -0.77 -30.16
CA LEU A 354 8.28 -1.42 -29.14
C LEU A 354 7.88 -0.46 -28.00
N GLY A 355 8.70 0.54 -27.69
CA GLY A 355 8.44 1.51 -26.61
C GLY A 355 8.54 2.98 -27.04
N ARG A 356 8.70 3.28 -28.33
CA ARG A 356 8.91 4.65 -28.82
C ARG A 356 7.75 5.57 -28.45
N GLU A 357 8.06 6.67 -27.76
CA GLU A 357 7.14 7.77 -27.46
C GLU A 357 7.76 9.09 -27.92
N ASP A 358 6.98 9.88 -28.66
CA ASP A 358 7.34 11.22 -29.11
C ASP A 358 7.05 12.24 -27.99
N MET A 359 8.08 12.93 -27.53
CA MET A 359 7.99 13.98 -26.50
C MET A 359 7.94 15.39 -27.12
N GLY A 360 7.72 15.49 -28.43
CA GLY A 360 7.70 16.72 -29.23
C GLY A 360 9.06 17.05 -29.84
N ASP A 361 10.05 17.36 -29.00
CA ASP A 361 11.40 17.74 -29.46
C ASP A 361 12.38 16.57 -29.52
N TYR A 362 12.06 15.45 -28.87
CA TYR A 362 12.90 14.26 -28.76
C TYR A 362 12.04 13.02 -28.51
N GLU A 363 12.60 11.84 -28.72
CA GLU A 363 11.93 10.57 -28.47
C GLU A 363 12.60 9.84 -27.29
N LEU A 364 11.80 9.09 -26.54
CA LEU A 364 12.27 8.20 -25.47
C LEU A 364 11.64 6.82 -25.60
N PHE A 365 12.23 5.85 -24.91
CA PHE A 365 11.63 4.53 -24.72
C PHE A 365 10.74 4.56 -23.48
N SER A 366 9.44 4.51 -23.69
CA SER A 366 8.40 4.56 -22.68
C SER A 366 7.99 3.16 -22.24
N MET A 367 8.11 2.90 -20.94
CA MET A 367 7.77 1.59 -20.39
C MET A 367 6.27 1.31 -20.44
N SER A 368 5.43 2.35 -20.39
CA SER A 368 3.97 2.20 -20.51
C SER A 368 3.53 1.93 -21.93
N VAL A 369 4.13 2.58 -22.93
CA VAL A 369 3.92 2.25 -24.36
C VAL A 369 4.33 0.81 -24.61
N PHE A 370 5.49 0.41 -24.09
CA PHE A 370 5.99 -0.94 -24.21
C PHE A 370 5.06 -1.96 -23.55
N ALA A 371 4.60 -1.71 -22.32
CA ALA A 371 3.65 -2.57 -21.63
C ALA A 371 2.33 -2.71 -22.41
N LEU A 372 1.74 -1.61 -22.86
CA LEU A 372 0.49 -1.60 -23.64
C LEU A 372 0.61 -2.41 -24.94
N ARG A 373 1.75 -2.34 -25.65
CA ARG A 373 1.99 -3.15 -26.86
C ARG A 373 2.24 -4.63 -26.58
N MET A 374 2.58 -4.97 -25.34
CA MET A 374 2.87 -6.34 -24.89
C MET A 374 1.73 -6.95 -24.08
N SER A 375 0.55 -6.34 -24.05
CA SER A 375 -0.61 -6.78 -23.27
C SER A 375 -1.92 -6.58 -24.04
N TYR A 376 -2.83 -7.56 -23.99
CA TYR A 376 -4.22 -7.37 -24.43
C TYR A 376 -5.17 -7.02 -23.29
N GLY A 377 -4.84 -7.38 -22.05
CA GLY A 377 -5.55 -6.89 -20.88
C GLY A 377 -4.93 -5.58 -20.42
N ALA A 378 -5.60 -4.44 -20.61
CA ALA A 378 -5.14 -3.15 -20.08
C ALA A 378 -6.26 -2.46 -19.30
N ASN A 379 -5.95 -1.91 -18.13
CA ASN A 379 -6.94 -1.21 -17.31
C ASN A 379 -6.37 -0.03 -16.51
N GLY A 380 -7.20 1.00 -16.35
CA GLY A 380 -7.11 1.98 -15.28
C GLY A 380 -7.74 1.46 -13.97
N VAL A 381 -7.67 2.28 -12.92
CA VAL A 381 -7.88 1.84 -11.51
C VAL A 381 -9.10 2.45 -10.80
N ALA A 382 -9.92 3.18 -11.58
CA ALA A 382 -11.24 3.72 -11.25
C ALA A 382 -11.95 4.06 -12.58
N GLN A 383 -13.27 4.24 -12.58
CA GLN A 383 -14.02 4.54 -13.81
C GLN A 383 -13.53 5.83 -14.48
N LEU A 384 -13.39 6.92 -13.72
CA LEU A 384 -12.86 8.20 -14.22
C LEU A 384 -11.43 8.04 -14.76
N HIS A 385 -10.58 7.27 -14.06
CA HIS A 385 -9.22 7.02 -14.52
C HIS A 385 -9.16 6.22 -15.81
N GLY A 386 -10.12 5.32 -16.06
CA GLY A 386 -10.25 4.65 -17.36
C GLY A 386 -10.51 5.64 -18.50
N VAL A 387 -11.34 6.65 -18.26
CA VAL A 387 -11.59 7.74 -19.23
C VAL A 387 -10.30 8.54 -19.48
N VAL A 388 -9.64 9.00 -18.42
CA VAL A 388 -8.38 9.75 -18.49
C VAL A 388 -7.28 8.95 -19.20
N SER A 389 -7.18 7.64 -18.92
CA SER A 389 -6.18 6.77 -19.54
C SER A 389 -6.41 6.59 -21.04
N ARG A 390 -7.67 6.41 -21.46
CA ARG A 390 -8.00 6.28 -22.89
C ARG A 390 -7.67 7.55 -23.66
N ASP A 391 -7.95 8.72 -23.11
CA ASP A 391 -7.60 10.01 -23.71
C ASP A 391 -6.07 10.17 -23.80
N MET A 392 -5.35 9.90 -22.71
CA MET A 392 -3.89 10.00 -22.64
C MET A 392 -3.18 9.10 -23.67
N TRP A 393 -3.71 7.91 -23.95
CA TRP A 393 -3.11 6.93 -24.86
C TRP A 393 -3.75 6.87 -26.25
N GLN A 394 -4.69 7.76 -26.56
CA GLN A 394 -5.41 7.80 -27.84
C GLN A 394 -4.46 7.84 -29.06
N TRP A 395 -3.33 8.54 -28.94
CA TRP A 395 -2.36 8.68 -30.02
C TRP A 395 -1.75 7.34 -30.46
N MET A 396 -1.75 6.31 -29.61
CA MET A 396 -1.28 4.96 -29.96
C MET A 396 -2.26 4.20 -30.87
N TYR A 397 -3.52 4.67 -30.96
CA TYR A 397 -4.61 3.99 -31.66
C TYR A 397 -5.22 4.92 -32.73
N PRO A 398 -4.46 5.25 -33.79
CA PRO A 398 -4.92 6.16 -34.83
C PRO A 398 -6.18 5.60 -35.52
N GLY A 399 -7.22 6.41 -35.60
CA GLY A 399 -8.50 6.03 -36.21
C GLY A 399 -9.46 5.28 -35.29
N VAL A 400 -9.06 4.97 -34.06
CA VAL A 400 -9.95 4.40 -33.02
C VAL A 400 -10.55 5.54 -32.21
N PRO A 401 -11.88 5.62 -32.01
CA PRO A 401 -12.48 6.60 -31.10
C PRO A 401 -11.98 6.45 -29.65
N VAL A 402 -11.85 7.54 -28.90
CA VAL A 402 -11.33 7.53 -27.51
C VAL A 402 -12.05 6.53 -26.61
N HIS A 403 -13.36 6.37 -26.73
CA HIS A 403 -14.12 5.42 -25.91
C HIS A 403 -13.92 3.95 -26.30
N GLU A 404 -13.34 3.67 -27.48
CA GLU A 404 -13.01 2.32 -27.98
C GLU A 404 -11.52 1.96 -27.80
N VAL A 405 -10.68 2.90 -27.37
CA VAL A 405 -9.30 2.60 -26.97
C VAL A 405 -9.32 1.45 -25.95
N PRO A 406 -8.56 0.35 -26.15
CA PRO A 406 -8.71 -0.91 -25.42
C PRO A 406 -8.09 -0.86 -24.00
N ILE A 407 -8.46 0.17 -23.24
CA ILE A 407 -8.09 0.36 -21.84
C ILE A 407 -9.39 0.41 -21.02
N GLY A 408 -9.63 -0.64 -20.25
CA GLY A 408 -10.77 -0.77 -19.36
C GLY A 408 -10.59 0.00 -18.04
N ALA A 409 -11.50 -0.21 -17.10
CA ALA A 409 -11.41 0.27 -15.73
C ALA A 409 -11.76 -0.85 -14.77
N ILE A 410 -10.83 -1.17 -13.85
CA ILE A 410 -11.06 -2.05 -12.71
C ILE A 410 -10.83 -1.22 -11.47
N THR A 411 -11.91 -0.87 -10.78
CA THR A 411 -11.86 -0.06 -9.57
C THR A 411 -11.06 -0.80 -8.49
N ASN A 412 -10.07 -0.12 -7.89
CA ASN A 412 -9.33 -0.68 -6.76
C ASN A 412 -10.25 -0.96 -5.56
N GLY A 413 -9.89 -1.97 -4.78
CA GLY A 413 -10.46 -2.23 -3.46
C GLY A 413 -9.40 -2.21 -2.37
N ILE A 414 -9.77 -2.66 -1.17
CA ILE A 414 -8.85 -2.90 -0.06
C ILE A 414 -9.12 -4.25 0.60
N HIS A 415 -8.08 -4.85 1.18
CA HIS A 415 -8.25 -6.10 1.91
C HIS A 415 -8.84 -5.82 3.30
N VAL A 416 -10.13 -6.12 3.49
CA VAL A 416 -10.93 -5.69 4.65
C VAL A 416 -10.30 -6.08 5.98
N GLN A 417 -9.83 -7.33 6.10
CA GLN A 417 -9.26 -7.86 7.35
C GLN A 417 -7.94 -7.16 7.73
N THR A 418 -7.22 -6.54 6.79
CA THR A 418 -6.02 -5.74 7.09
C THR A 418 -6.38 -4.46 7.87
N TRP A 419 -7.48 -3.83 7.50
CA TRP A 419 -7.75 -2.42 7.84
C TRP A 419 -8.81 -2.25 8.92
N ILE A 420 -9.69 -3.24 9.08
CA ILE A 420 -10.70 -3.23 10.14
C ILE A 420 -10.04 -3.33 11.52
N SER A 421 -10.58 -2.58 12.49
CA SER A 421 -10.18 -2.70 13.90
C SER A 421 -10.76 -3.96 14.53
N ARG A 422 -10.05 -4.53 15.52
CA ARG A 422 -10.53 -5.70 16.28
C ARG A 422 -11.89 -5.43 16.93
N GLU A 423 -12.09 -4.24 17.47
CA GLU A 423 -13.35 -3.82 18.11
C GLU A 423 -14.51 -3.80 17.11
N MET A 424 -14.31 -3.20 15.93
CA MET A 424 -15.33 -3.18 14.88
C MET A 424 -15.59 -4.59 14.35
N ALA A 425 -14.55 -5.38 14.09
CA ALA A 425 -14.69 -6.76 13.64
C ALA A 425 -15.51 -7.59 14.65
N THR A 426 -15.27 -7.43 15.96
CA THR A 426 -16.04 -8.08 17.03
C THR A 426 -17.49 -7.58 17.08
N LEU A 427 -17.74 -6.31 16.74
CA LEU A 427 -19.09 -5.79 16.59
C LEU A 427 -19.79 -6.45 15.41
N LEU A 428 -19.16 -6.50 14.24
CA LEU A 428 -19.72 -7.10 13.03
C LEU A 428 -19.98 -8.60 13.21
N ASP A 429 -19.09 -9.35 13.85
CA ASP A 429 -19.27 -10.78 14.16
C ASP A 429 -20.55 -11.08 14.96
N ARG A 430 -21.08 -10.11 15.72
CA ARG A 430 -22.32 -10.27 16.50
C ARG A 430 -23.59 -10.04 15.70
N TYR A 431 -23.54 -9.28 14.61
CA TYR A 431 -24.73 -8.78 13.92
C TYR A 431 -24.81 -9.12 12.43
N LEU A 432 -23.68 -9.29 11.75
CA LEU A 432 -23.61 -9.67 10.34
C LEU A 432 -23.53 -11.19 10.21
N ASP A 433 -23.80 -11.68 9.00
CA ASP A 433 -23.49 -13.08 8.67
C ASP A 433 -21.98 -13.32 8.83
N PRO A 434 -21.53 -14.38 9.53
CA PRO A 434 -20.10 -14.67 9.70
C PRO A 434 -19.30 -14.74 8.39
N ALA A 435 -19.97 -14.99 7.26
CA ALA A 435 -19.35 -14.95 5.94
C ALA A 435 -18.81 -13.56 5.55
N TRP A 436 -19.12 -12.47 6.28
CA TRP A 436 -18.57 -11.13 6.02
C TRP A 436 -17.03 -11.09 6.00
N ARG A 437 -16.35 -12.06 6.62
CA ARG A 437 -14.88 -12.15 6.62
C ARG A 437 -14.28 -12.79 5.36
N ILE A 438 -15.09 -13.46 4.55
CA ILE A 438 -14.65 -14.29 3.41
C ILE A 438 -15.44 -14.03 2.12
N ASP A 439 -16.64 -13.46 2.22
CA ASP A 439 -17.54 -13.07 1.14
C ASP A 439 -17.94 -11.60 1.32
N ASP A 440 -16.94 -10.75 1.56
CA ASP A 440 -17.13 -9.32 1.86
C ASP A 440 -17.66 -8.51 0.66
N SER A 441 -17.65 -9.07 -0.55
CA SER A 441 -18.28 -8.47 -1.74
C SER A 441 -19.80 -8.61 -1.79
N ASN A 442 -20.41 -9.42 -0.90
CA ASN A 442 -21.83 -9.73 -0.93
C ASN A 442 -22.69 -8.64 -0.23
N PRO A 443 -23.52 -7.89 -0.97
CA PRO A 443 -24.28 -6.78 -0.38
C PRO A 443 -25.28 -7.19 0.70
N GLU A 444 -25.85 -8.40 0.60
CA GLU A 444 -26.86 -8.91 1.54
C GLU A 444 -26.29 -9.05 2.96
N ILE A 445 -25.00 -9.38 3.07
CA ILE A 445 -24.30 -9.47 4.35
C ILE A 445 -24.24 -8.08 5.01
N TRP A 446 -23.89 -7.05 4.22
CA TRP A 446 -23.74 -5.68 4.71
C TRP A 446 -25.07 -5.01 5.07
N MET A 447 -26.20 -5.46 4.53
CA MET A 447 -27.54 -5.06 5.02
C MET A 447 -27.73 -5.36 6.51
N GLY A 448 -26.99 -6.34 7.06
CA GLY A 448 -26.98 -6.64 8.48
C GLY A 448 -26.57 -5.47 9.37
N ILE A 449 -25.90 -4.45 8.84
CA ILE A 449 -25.48 -3.26 9.61
C ILE A 449 -26.66 -2.48 10.19
N ASP A 450 -27.83 -2.53 9.53
CA ASP A 450 -29.05 -1.86 9.99
C ASP A 450 -29.54 -2.43 11.34
N ARG A 451 -29.17 -3.68 11.66
CA ARG A 451 -29.49 -4.35 12.94
C ARG A 451 -28.57 -3.93 14.09
N VAL A 452 -27.43 -3.32 13.80
CA VAL A 452 -26.49 -2.88 14.85
C VAL A 452 -27.10 -1.71 15.62
N PRO A 453 -27.23 -1.77 16.96
CA PRO A 453 -27.74 -0.64 17.73
C PRO A 453 -26.84 0.60 17.59
N ASP A 454 -27.43 1.76 17.37
CA ASP A 454 -26.72 3.04 17.19
C ASP A 454 -25.73 3.32 18.34
N ALA A 455 -26.15 3.04 19.58
CA ALA A 455 -25.33 3.22 20.77
C ALA A 455 -24.07 2.34 20.78
N GLU A 456 -24.17 1.11 20.27
CA GLU A 456 -23.03 0.19 20.21
C GLU A 456 -22.06 0.58 19.10
N LEU A 457 -22.57 0.96 17.93
CA LEU A 457 -21.76 1.45 16.81
C LEU A 457 -20.98 2.71 17.21
N TRP A 458 -21.70 3.69 17.80
CA TRP A 458 -21.10 4.95 18.23
C TRP A 458 -20.05 4.75 19.32
N ARG A 459 -20.36 4.02 20.40
CA ARG A 459 -19.37 3.74 21.47
C ARG A 459 -18.15 2.98 20.96
N THR A 460 -18.35 2.08 20.00
CA THR A 460 -17.23 1.38 19.36
C THR A 460 -16.33 2.39 18.65
N HIS A 461 -16.91 3.38 17.95
CA HIS A 461 -16.21 4.49 17.30
C HIS A 461 -15.45 5.39 18.28
N GLU A 462 -16.11 5.86 19.32
CA GLU A 462 -15.50 6.72 20.35
C GLU A 462 -14.25 6.08 20.95
N ARG A 463 -14.30 4.79 21.30
CA ARG A 463 -13.13 4.04 21.82
C ARG A 463 -11.94 4.02 20.86
N ARG A 464 -12.18 4.00 19.56
CA ARG A 464 -11.12 3.97 18.55
C ARG A 464 -10.54 5.38 18.35
N ARG A 465 -11.38 6.42 18.41
CA ARG A 465 -10.94 7.82 18.45
C ARG A 465 -10.08 8.13 19.68
N GLU A 466 -10.49 7.67 20.87
CA GLU A 466 -9.69 7.74 22.10
C GLU A 466 -8.31 7.10 21.93
N ARG A 467 -8.26 5.92 21.28
CA ARG A 467 -6.99 5.23 20.99
C ARG A 467 -6.12 5.98 19.99
N LEU A 468 -6.71 6.59 18.96
CA LEU A 468 -6.00 7.43 18.02
C LEU A 468 -5.38 8.65 18.73
N VAL A 469 -6.13 9.32 19.61
CA VAL A 469 -5.61 10.42 20.42
C VAL A 469 -4.45 9.96 21.29
N ALA A 470 -4.61 8.84 22.02
CA ALA A 470 -3.52 8.30 22.85
C ALA A 470 -2.28 7.91 22.02
N PHE A 471 -2.48 7.33 20.84
CA PHE A 471 -1.41 7.00 19.90
C PHE A 471 -0.69 8.25 19.40
N ALA A 472 -1.44 9.27 18.98
CA ALA A 472 -0.90 10.53 18.49
C ALA A 472 -0.08 11.26 19.57
N ARG A 473 -0.57 11.32 20.81
CA ARG A 473 0.17 11.88 21.96
C ARG A 473 1.50 11.16 22.19
N ARG A 474 1.49 9.82 22.24
CA ARG A 474 2.72 9.02 22.41
C ARG A 474 3.72 9.23 21.28
N ARG A 475 3.24 9.26 20.03
CA ARG A 475 4.09 9.48 18.86
C ARG A 475 4.67 10.88 18.84
N LEU A 476 3.86 11.90 19.09
CA LEU A 476 4.32 13.29 19.18
C LEU A 476 5.38 13.44 20.28
N LYS A 477 5.16 12.84 21.45
CA LYS A 477 6.13 12.84 22.55
C LYS A 477 7.46 12.24 22.13
N GLN A 478 7.46 11.08 21.48
CA GLN A 478 8.70 10.46 20.96
C GLN A 478 9.37 11.33 19.90
N GLN A 479 8.61 11.93 18.99
CA GLN A 479 9.12 12.84 17.96
C GLN A 479 9.77 14.10 18.57
N LEU A 480 9.24 14.61 19.68
CA LEU A 480 9.81 15.76 20.39
C LEU A 480 11.09 15.38 21.14
N VAL A 481 11.11 14.22 21.81
CA VAL A 481 12.32 13.68 22.45
C VAL A 481 13.45 13.51 21.45
N ASN A 482 13.17 12.89 20.30
CA ASN A 482 14.15 12.66 19.24
C ASN A 482 14.73 13.96 18.66
N ARG A 483 13.96 15.06 18.74
CA ARG A 483 14.39 16.40 18.30
C ARG A 483 15.12 17.21 19.39
N GLY A 484 15.24 16.67 20.60
CA GLY A 484 15.85 17.40 21.72
C GLY A 484 14.99 18.55 22.25
N ALA A 485 13.66 18.45 22.17
CA ALA A 485 12.74 19.46 22.70
C ALA A 485 12.86 19.59 24.23
N SER A 486 12.44 20.74 24.77
CA SER A 486 12.49 20.97 26.21
C SER A 486 11.51 20.07 26.98
N PRO A 487 11.76 19.76 28.27
CA PRO A 487 10.82 18.99 29.10
C PRO A 487 9.40 19.58 29.14
N SER A 488 9.27 20.91 29.08
CA SER A 488 7.96 21.58 29.04
C SER A 488 7.22 21.34 27.73
N GLU A 489 7.91 21.36 26.58
CA GLU A 489 7.31 21.03 25.29
C GLU A 489 6.91 19.56 25.20
N ILE A 490 7.75 18.67 25.73
CA ILE A 490 7.45 17.23 25.79
C ILE A 490 6.21 16.98 26.66
N ALA A 491 6.06 17.67 27.80
CA ALA A 491 4.89 17.54 28.66
C ALA A 491 3.60 18.01 27.98
N LYS A 492 3.66 19.09 27.17
CA LYS A 492 2.49 19.59 26.41
C LYS A 492 1.96 18.56 25.41
N ALA A 493 2.77 17.61 24.95
CA ALA A 493 2.31 16.54 24.06
C ALA A 493 1.28 15.61 24.73
N ASP A 494 1.22 15.57 26.07
CA ASP A 494 0.20 14.79 26.78
C ASP A 494 -1.17 15.51 26.81
N GLU A 495 -1.22 16.80 26.45
CA GLU A 495 -2.41 17.66 26.49
C GLU A 495 -3.01 17.95 25.11
N VAL A 496 -2.34 17.56 24.02
CA VAL A 496 -2.87 17.79 22.66
C VAL A 496 -4.02 16.84 22.34
N LEU A 497 -4.93 17.30 21.48
CA LEU A 497 -6.12 16.60 21.01
C LEU A 497 -7.11 16.25 22.12
N ASN A 498 -8.40 16.39 21.85
CA ASN A 498 -9.49 15.99 22.72
C ASN A 498 -10.18 14.73 22.15
N PRO A 499 -10.31 13.62 22.91
CA PRO A 499 -11.06 12.44 22.48
C PRO A 499 -12.55 12.68 22.16
N ASP A 500 -13.14 13.75 22.70
CA ASP A 500 -14.54 14.10 22.45
C ASP A 500 -14.72 15.05 21.25
N ALA A 501 -13.63 15.56 20.68
CA ALA A 501 -13.67 16.47 19.54
C ALA A 501 -13.78 15.74 18.20
N LEU A 502 -14.48 16.36 17.25
CA LEU A 502 -14.49 15.93 15.85
C LEU A 502 -13.06 15.86 15.31
N THR A 503 -12.63 14.66 14.94
CA THR A 503 -11.27 14.36 14.49
C THR A 503 -11.23 14.11 12.99
N ILE A 504 -10.57 15.01 12.27
CA ILE A 504 -10.37 14.94 10.83
C ILE A 504 -8.96 14.42 10.52
N GLY A 505 -8.89 13.28 9.83
CA GLY A 505 -7.64 12.67 9.40
C GLY A 505 -7.28 13.08 7.97
N PHE A 506 -6.00 13.41 7.76
CA PHE A 506 -5.41 13.60 6.44
C PHE A 506 -4.09 12.84 6.36
N ALA A 507 -4.02 11.75 5.60
CA ALA A 507 -2.74 11.07 5.39
C ALA A 507 -2.51 10.50 3.99
N ARG A 508 -1.42 10.95 3.36
CA ARG A 508 -1.02 10.54 2.00
C ARG A 508 0.38 11.01 1.64
N ARG A 509 0.86 10.64 0.46
CA ARG A 509 2.05 11.26 -0.15
C ARG A 509 1.81 12.77 -0.29
N PHE A 510 2.75 13.58 0.20
CA PHE A 510 2.74 15.02 -0.02
C PHE A 510 3.27 15.33 -1.43
N ALA A 511 2.42 16.00 -2.21
CA ALA A 511 2.71 16.55 -3.53
C ALA A 511 1.79 17.76 -3.75
N THR A 512 2.22 18.70 -4.58
CA THR A 512 1.52 20.00 -4.77
C THR A 512 0.06 19.83 -5.22
N TYR A 513 -0.23 18.88 -6.10
CA TYR A 513 -1.58 18.62 -6.57
C TYR A 513 -2.51 18.00 -5.52
N LYS A 514 -1.99 17.47 -4.40
CA LYS A 514 -2.80 16.92 -3.29
C LYS A 514 -3.34 17.99 -2.34
N ARG A 515 -2.83 19.24 -2.46
CA ARG A 515 -3.32 20.45 -1.76
C ARG A 515 -3.51 20.32 -0.25
N ALA A 516 -2.56 19.69 0.44
CA ALA A 516 -2.64 19.51 1.89
C ALA A 516 -2.74 20.83 2.69
N ALA A 517 -2.24 21.93 2.14
CA ALA A 517 -2.31 23.26 2.75
C ALA A 517 -3.59 24.06 2.40
N LEU A 518 -4.53 23.51 1.61
CA LEU A 518 -5.76 24.22 1.21
C LEU A 518 -6.53 24.74 2.44
N LEU A 519 -6.56 23.96 3.52
CA LEU A 519 -7.17 24.33 4.79
C LEU A 519 -6.55 25.62 5.38
N PHE A 520 -5.25 25.85 5.23
CA PHE A 520 -4.57 26.98 5.88
C PHE A 520 -4.69 28.30 5.12
N ARG A 521 -5.40 28.32 4.00
CA ARG A 521 -5.66 29.56 3.26
C ARG A 521 -6.50 30.56 4.06
N ASP A 522 -7.35 30.07 4.95
CA ASP A 522 -8.16 30.88 5.87
C ASP A 522 -7.89 30.48 7.33
N LEU A 523 -6.81 31.01 7.89
CA LEU A 523 -6.43 30.74 9.28
C LEU A 523 -7.41 31.32 10.29
N ASP A 524 -8.20 32.33 9.92
CA ASP A 524 -9.16 32.96 10.83
C ASP A 524 -10.36 32.05 11.03
N ARG A 525 -10.96 31.52 9.95
CA ARG A 525 -12.00 30.48 10.06
C ARG A 525 -11.46 29.22 10.74
N LEU A 526 -10.24 28.78 10.40
CA LEU A 526 -9.63 27.64 11.08
C LEU A 526 -9.53 27.85 12.60
N ARG A 527 -9.12 29.05 13.04
CA ARG A 527 -9.00 29.41 14.45
C ARG A 527 -10.35 29.30 15.16
N GLU A 528 -11.42 29.77 14.52
CA GLU A 528 -12.79 29.66 15.06
C GLU A 528 -13.22 28.20 15.22
N LEU A 529 -12.94 27.34 14.23
CA LEU A 529 -13.28 25.92 14.28
C LEU A 529 -12.55 25.16 15.40
N VAL A 530 -11.22 25.33 15.47
CA VAL A 530 -10.39 24.54 16.41
C VAL A 530 -10.55 24.98 17.86
N ASN A 531 -10.90 26.26 18.10
CA ASN A 531 -11.07 26.83 19.44
C ASN A 531 -12.55 26.95 19.86
N HIS A 532 -13.49 26.37 19.11
CA HIS A 532 -14.91 26.48 19.44
C HIS A 532 -15.21 25.83 20.81
N PRO A 533 -15.85 26.55 21.77
CA PRO A 533 -15.94 26.10 23.16
C PRO A 533 -16.76 24.82 23.37
N THR A 534 -17.73 24.55 22.50
CA THR A 534 -18.63 23.38 22.63
C THR A 534 -18.57 22.41 21.46
N HIS A 535 -17.97 22.80 20.33
CA HIS A 535 -17.95 22.04 19.07
C HIS A 535 -16.54 22.05 18.47
N PRO A 536 -15.50 21.72 19.24
CA PRO A 536 -14.12 21.83 18.77
C PRO A 536 -13.83 20.90 17.59
N VAL A 537 -12.95 21.31 16.67
CA VAL A 537 -12.48 20.45 15.59
C VAL A 537 -10.98 20.25 15.73
N GLN A 538 -10.48 19.07 15.41
CA GLN A 538 -9.05 18.76 15.43
C GLN A 538 -8.60 18.01 14.17
N PHE A 539 -7.33 18.20 13.81
CA PHE A 539 -6.75 17.69 12.58
C PHE A 539 -5.49 16.88 12.86
N ILE A 540 -5.42 15.68 12.29
CA ILE A 540 -4.22 14.83 12.34
C ILE A 540 -3.71 14.64 10.92
N PHE A 541 -2.52 15.18 10.67
CA PHE A 541 -1.81 15.04 9.41
C PHE A 541 -0.73 13.95 9.50
N ALA A 542 -0.54 13.17 8.45
CA ALA A 542 0.60 12.27 8.32
C ALA A 542 0.96 12.05 6.85
N GLY A 543 2.22 11.74 6.55
CA GLY A 543 2.62 11.45 5.19
C GLY A 543 4.07 11.79 4.89
N LYS A 544 4.54 11.36 3.72
CA LYS A 544 5.92 11.54 3.25
C LYS A 544 5.93 12.32 1.95
N ALA A 545 6.88 13.22 1.76
CA ALA A 545 7.21 13.81 0.46
C ALA A 545 8.32 12.99 -0.20
N HIS A 546 8.35 12.89 -1.52
CA HIS A 546 9.48 12.26 -2.20
C HIS A 546 10.77 13.05 -1.89
N PRO A 547 11.96 12.43 -1.74
CA PRO A 547 13.16 13.14 -1.30
C PRO A 547 13.57 14.30 -2.23
N HIS A 548 13.27 14.16 -3.52
CA HIS A 548 13.52 15.16 -4.56
C HIS A 548 12.35 16.14 -4.78
N ASP A 549 11.20 15.95 -4.13
CA ASP A 549 10.01 16.81 -4.25
C ASP A 549 10.07 17.94 -3.21
N LYS A 550 10.72 19.04 -3.59
CA LYS A 550 10.87 20.22 -2.73
C LYS A 550 9.51 20.81 -2.34
N GLY A 551 8.56 20.89 -3.27
CA GLY A 551 7.22 21.43 -3.01
C GLY A 551 6.45 20.57 -1.99
N GLY A 552 6.55 19.24 -2.09
CA GLY A 552 6.00 18.33 -1.09
C GLY A 552 6.62 18.53 0.30
N LYS A 553 7.94 18.75 0.39
CA LYS A 553 8.63 19.04 1.66
C LYS A 553 8.25 20.41 2.25
N GLU A 554 8.03 21.41 1.41
CA GLU A 554 7.55 22.74 1.82
C GLU A 554 6.15 22.67 2.42
N LEU A 555 5.23 21.91 1.83
CA LEU A 555 3.90 21.67 2.39
C LEU A 555 3.95 21.04 3.79
N ILE A 556 4.82 20.04 4.00
CA ILE A 556 5.03 19.43 5.33
C ILE A 556 5.51 20.49 6.33
N ARG A 557 6.50 21.30 5.94
CA ARG A 557 7.04 22.36 6.79
C ARG A 557 5.97 23.39 7.15
N GLU A 558 5.12 23.76 6.20
CA GLU A 558 4.01 24.69 6.41
C GLU A 558 3.02 24.14 7.45
N ILE A 559 2.56 22.88 7.29
CA ILE A 559 1.68 22.20 8.26
C ILE A 559 2.32 22.18 9.66
N VAL A 560 3.60 21.87 9.74
CA VAL A 560 4.34 21.80 11.01
C VAL A 560 4.49 23.19 11.63
N SER A 561 4.67 24.23 10.82
CA SER A 561 4.73 25.62 11.29
C SER A 561 3.39 26.07 11.87
N VAL A 562 2.29 25.83 11.15
CA VAL A 562 0.93 26.16 11.61
C VAL A 562 0.59 25.38 12.88
N SER A 563 0.88 24.08 12.94
CA SER A 563 0.60 23.24 14.11
C SER A 563 1.39 23.63 15.37
N ARG A 564 2.42 24.48 15.27
CA ARG A 564 3.16 24.98 16.44
C ARG A 564 2.64 26.32 16.97
N MET A 565 1.78 27.02 16.22
CA MET A 565 1.25 28.31 16.67
C MET A 565 0.36 28.14 17.90
N PRO A 566 0.33 29.11 18.84
CA PRO A 566 -0.43 29.01 20.09
C PRO A 566 -1.91 28.66 19.89
N ASP A 567 -2.53 29.21 18.85
CA ASP A 567 -3.95 29.04 18.53
C ASP A 567 -4.29 27.65 17.99
N PHE A 568 -3.29 26.88 17.51
CA PHE A 568 -3.50 25.61 16.80
C PHE A 568 -2.84 24.40 17.47
N ARG A 569 -1.81 24.61 18.31
CA ARG A 569 -0.95 23.56 18.87
C ARG A 569 -1.64 22.47 19.69
N HIS A 570 -2.85 22.73 20.15
CA HIS A 570 -3.65 21.77 20.91
C HIS A 570 -4.56 20.92 20.01
N ALA A 571 -4.83 21.35 18.77
CA ALA A 571 -5.82 20.75 17.87
C ALA A 571 -5.24 20.24 16.55
N ILE A 572 -4.03 20.66 16.15
CA ILE A 572 -3.38 20.21 14.91
C ILE A 572 -2.11 19.44 15.26
N VAL A 573 -2.02 18.19 14.79
CA VAL A 573 -0.85 17.32 15.02
C VAL A 573 -0.35 16.76 13.69
N PHE A 574 0.97 16.78 13.50
CA PHE A 574 1.65 16.06 12.41
C PHE A 574 2.36 14.82 12.95
N LEU A 575 1.99 13.64 12.46
CA LEU A 575 2.62 12.36 12.80
C LEU A 575 3.68 12.00 11.76
N GLU A 576 4.90 11.78 12.24
CA GLU A 576 6.04 11.43 11.41
C GLU A 576 6.01 9.96 10.99
N ASN A 577 6.67 9.69 9.87
CA ASN A 577 6.93 8.36 9.34
C ASN A 577 5.64 7.55 9.10
N TYR A 578 4.72 8.13 8.34
CA TYR A 578 3.49 7.46 7.93
C TYR A 578 3.78 6.11 7.26
N ASP A 579 3.31 5.05 7.90
CA ASP A 579 3.41 3.65 7.51
C ASP A 579 2.06 2.94 7.73
N MET A 580 2.01 1.61 7.58
CA MET A 580 0.78 0.85 7.78
C MET A 580 0.28 0.92 9.23
N ASN A 581 1.16 1.07 10.23
CA ASN A 581 0.76 1.17 11.62
C ASN A 581 0.09 2.51 11.91
N VAL A 582 0.71 3.62 11.51
CA VAL A 582 0.11 4.96 11.62
C VAL A 582 -1.21 5.01 10.85
N ALA A 583 -1.25 4.44 9.65
CA ALA A 583 -2.47 4.34 8.85
C ALA A 583 -3.59 3.59 9.58
N ARG A 584 -3.33 2.43 10.20
CA ARG A 584 -4.35 1.69 10.96
C ARG A 584 -4.94 2.54 12.08
N TYR A 585 -4.12 3.17 12.92
CA TYR A 585 -4.64 4.02 14.01
C TYR A 585 -5.47 5.20 13.49
N MET A 586 -5.01 5.88 12.43
CA MET A 586 -5.73 7.02 11.86
C MET A 586 -7.05 6.60 11.20
N LEU A 587 -7.03 5.58 10.33
CA LEU A 587 -8.22 5.12 9.59
C LEU A 587 -9.27 4.47 10.49
N GLN A 588 -8.85 3.88 11.62
CA GLN A 588 -9.77 3.25 12.56
C GLN A 588 -10.42 4.25 13.54
N GLY A 589 -9.77 5.40 13.78
CA GLY A 589 -10.17 6.35 14.82
C GLY A 589 -10.58 7.75 14.34
N ALA A 590 -10.31 8.14 13.09
CA ALA A 590 -10.77 9.40 12.54
C ALA A 590 -12.29 9.37 12.29
N ASP A 591 -12.97 10.48 12.54
CA ASP A 591 -14.40 10.63 12.26
C ASP A 591 -14.62 10.94 10.77
N VAL A 592 -13.77 11.82 10.22
CA VAL A 592 -13.77 12.19 8.80
C VAL A 592 -12.40 11.94 8.20
N TRP A 593 -12.37 11.29 7.04
CA TRP A 593 -11.20 11.13 6.20
C TRP A 593 -11.23 12.15 5.05
N MET A 594 -10.30 13.10 5.08
CA MET A 594 -10.30 14.25 4.16
C MET A 594 -9.33 14.05 2.98
N ASN A 595 -9.79 14.30 1.76
CA ASN A 595 -8.96 14.27 0.55
C ASN A 595 -9.33 15.37 -0.44
N ASN A 596 -8.40 16.25 -0.78
CA ASN A 596 -8.67 17.40 -1.66
C ASN A 596 -7.67 17.52 -2.83
N PRO A 597 -7.41 16.44 -3.60
CA PRO A 597 -6.54 16.53 -4.76
C PRO A 597 -7.17 17.41 -5.85
N ARG A 598 -6.37 17.95 -6.76
CA ARG A 598 -6.89 18.59 -7.98
C ARG A 598 -7.43 17.53 -8.92
N ARG A 599 -8.69 17.67 -9.35
CA ARG A 599 -9.31 16.85 -10.40
C ARG A 599 -8.66 17.12 -11.76
N PRO A 600 -8.47 16.11 -12.64
CA PRO A 600 -8.61 14.66 -12.44
C PRO A 600 -7.24 13.97 -12.14
N LYS A 601 -6.45 14.51 -11.19
CA LYS A 601 -5.08 14.05 -10.91
C LYS A 601 -5.02 12.92 -9.88
N GLU A 602 -6.15 12.47 -9.35
CA GLU A 602 -6.26 11.24 -8.57
C GLU A 602 -6.73 10.07 -9.45
N ALA A 603 -5.89 9.05 -9.62
CA ALA A 603 -6.31 7.87 -10.36
C ALA A 603 -7.36 7.02 -9.59
N SER A 604 -7.26 6.96 -8.26
CA SER A 604 -8.17 6.17 -7.42
C SER A 604 -8.14 6.71 -6.00
N GLY A 605 -7.42 6.07 -5.07
CA GLY A 605 -7.21 6.56 -3.70
C GLY A 605 -7.76 5.63 -2.63
N THR A 606 -7.13 4.47 -2.43
CA THR A 606 -7.63 3.41 -1.54
C THR A 606 -7.74 3.79 -0.06
N SER A 607 -7.13 4.90 0.38
CA SER A 607 -7.19 5.31 1.80
C SER A 607 -8.62 5.58 2.30
N GLY A 608 -9.46 6.22 1.50
CA GLY A 608 -10.84 6.52 1.90
C GLY A 608 -11.72 5.29 1.96
N MET A 609 -11.43 4.27 1.12
CA MET A 609 -12.10 2.98 1.15
C MET A 609 -11.90 2.26 2.50
N LYS A 610 -10.70 2.38 3.10
CA LYS A 610 -10.36 1.74 4.39
C LYS A 610 -11.14 2.32 5.57
N ALA A 611 -11.46 3.61 5.51
CA ALA A 611 -12.20 4.29 6.58
C ALA A 611 -13.64 3.76 6.71
N ILE A 612 -14.25 3.34 5.59
CA ILE A 612 -15.63 2.85 5.51
C ILE A 612 -15.89 1.72 6.51
N TYR A 613 -15.02 0.70 6.51
CA TYR A 613 -15.16 -0.49 7.36
C TYR A 613 -15.01 -0.20 8.85
N ASN A 614 -14.53 1.00 9.22
CA ASN A 614 -14.44 1.45 10.60
C ASN A 614 -15.50 2.50 10.95
N GLY A 615 -16.35 2.91 10.00
CA GLY A 615 -17.38 3.93 10.20
C GLY A 615 -16.85 5.36 10.11
N GLY A 616 -15.64 5.55 9.56
CA GLY A 616 -15.18 6.88 9.17
C GLY A 616 -15.93 7.34 7.92
N LEU A 617 -16.32 8.61 7.88
CA LEU A 617 -16.98 9.23 6.73
C LEU A 617 -15.95 9.95 5.85
N ASN A 618 -16.21 10.03 4.54
CA ASN A 618 -15.29 10.66 3.61
C ASN A 618 -15.72 12.09 3.28
N PHE A 619 -14.75 13.00 3.22
CA PHE A 619 -14.92 14.36 2.75
C PHE A 619 -13.89 14.64 1.67
N SER A 620 -14.30 14.60 0.41
CA SER A 620 -13.34 14.61 -0.70
C SER A 620 -13.84 15.34 -1.93
N VAL A 621 -12.91 15.79 -2.78
CA VAL A 621 -13.23 16.19 -4.16
C VAL A 621 -13.76 14.98 -4.94
N LEU A 622 -14.67 15.20 -5.89
CA LEU A 622 -15.16 14.20 -6.84
C LEU A 622 -14.07 13.85 -7.86
N ASP A 623 -13.10 13.06 -7.42
CA ASP A 623 -11.98 12.58 -8.22
C ASP A 623 -11.58 11.17 -7.76
N GLY A 624 -10.87 10.44 -8.62
CA GLY A 624 -10.46 9.06 -8.37
C GLY A 624 -11.64 8.16 -7.96
N TRP A 625 -11.51 7.48 -6.82
CA TRP A 625 -12.53 6.55 -6.32
C TRP A 625 -13.79 7.24 -5.77
N TRP A 626 -13.69 8.51 -5.38
CA TRP A 626 -14.82 9.20 -4.76
C TRP A 626 -15.84 9.67 -5.80
N ASP A 627 -15.41 9.89 -7.05
CA ASP A 627 -16.29 10.25 -8.17
C ASP A 627 -17.36 9.16 -8.43
N GLU A 628 -17.00 7.88 -8.28
CA GLU A 628 -17.92 6.74 -8.44
C GLU A 628 -18.54 6.25 -7.12
N GLY A 629 -17.94 6.57 -5.97
CA GLY A 629 -18.41 6.14 -4.65
C GLY A 629 -19.31 7.15 -3.92
N TYR A 630 -19.38 8.40 -4.38
CA TYR A 630 -20.06 9.47 -3.65
C TYR A 630 -21.58 9.44 -3.76
N SER A 631 -22.23 9.63 -2.61
CA SER A 631 -23.57 10.19 -2.50
C SER A 631 -23.65 11.04 -1.23
N SER A 632 -24.65 11.92 -1.13
CA SER A 632 -24.87 12.74 0.08
C SER A 632 -25.25 11.92 1.32
N GLU A 633 -25.57 10.64 1.15
CA GLU A 633 -25.92 9.74 2.26
C GLU A 633 -24.69 9.09 2.92
N VAL A 634 -23.51 9.15 2.28
CA VAL A 634 -22.30 8.41 2.70
C VAL A 634 -21.09 9.30 2.96
N GLY A 635 -21.19 10.61 2.69
CA GLY A 635 -20.11 11.57 2.94
C GLY A 635 -20.37 12.89 2.24
N TRP A 636 -19.28 13.61 1.95
CA TRP A 636 -19.33 14.98 1.41
C TRP A 636 -18.40 15.16 0.20
N ALA A 637 -18.83 16.02 -0.71
CA ALA A 637 -18.08 16.42 -1.90
C ALA A 637 -17.54 17.86 -1.76
N ILE A 638 -16.26 18.09 -2.08
CA ILE A 638 -15.71 19.44 -2.26
C ILE A 638 -15.87 19.80 -3.74
N GLY A 639 -16.71 20.80 -4.03
CA GLY A 639 -17.10 21.15 -5.39
C GLY A 639 -18.12 20.17 -5.99
N ASN A 640 -18.39 20.32 -7.29
CA ASN A 640 -19.35 19.52 -8.07
C ASN A 640 -18.67 18.77 -9.24
N GLY A 641 -17.36 18.52 -9.15
CA GLY A 641 -16.61 17.85 -10.21
C GLY A 641 -16.20 18.80 -11.33
N GLU A 642 -15.93 20.06 -11.01
CA GLU A 642 -15.41 21.02 -11.98
C GLU A 642 -13.95 20.72 -12.33
N GLU A 643 -13.59 20.93 -13.59
CA GLU A 643 -12.20 20.89 -14.06
C GLU A 643 -11.74 22.30 -14.40
N TYR A 644 -10.58 22.68 -13.87
CA TYR A 644 -9.99 23.99 -14.06
C TYR A 644 -8.72 23.86 -14.88
N PRO A 645 -8.49 24.75 -15.86
CA PRO A 645 -7.23 24.75 -16.59
C PRO A 645 -6.08 25.16 -15.65
N PRO A 646 -4.83 24.74 -15.92
CA PRO A 646 -3.70 24.99 -15.02
C PRO A 646 -3.47 26.46 -14.65
N GLU A 647 -3.76 27.39 -15.55
CA GLU A 647 -3.67 28.84 -15.34
C GLU A 647 -4.67 29.38 -14.31
N GLU A 648 -5.76 28.67 -14.05
CA GLU A 648 -6.80 29.03 -13.06
C GLU A 648 -6.61 28.30 -11.72
N ALA A 649 -5.45 27.67 -11.49
CA ALA A 649 -5.18 26.86 -10.30
C ALA A 649 -5.41 27.62 -8.97
N GLU A 650 -5.11 28.93 -8.93
CA GLU A 650 -5.32 29.77 -7.75
C GLU A 650 -6.80 30.15 -7.55
N LEU A 651 -7.55 30.33 -8.64
CA LEU A 651 -8.99 30.54 -8.59
C LEU A 651 -9.70 29.30 -8.06
N GLN A 652 -9.32 28.12 -8.54
CA GLN A 652 -9.79 26.84 -8.04
C GLN A 652 -9.56 26.73 -6.52
N ASP A 653 -8.33 27.00 -6.07
CA ASP A 653 -7.99 26.87 -4.65
C ASP A 653 -8.79 27.83 -3.77
N ARG A 654 -9.10 29.04 -4.25
CA ARG A 654 -9.96 29.97 -3.53
C ARG A 654 -11.40 29.44 -3.42
N ILE A 655 -12.01 29.04 -4.54
CA ILE A 655 -13.39 28.54 -4.58
C ILE A 655 -13.55 27.29 -3.72
N GLU A 656 -12.65 26.32 -3.89
CA GLU A 656 -12.75 25.05 -3.18
C GLU A 656 -12.37 25.17 -1.70
N SER A 657 -11.51 26.12 -1.32
CA SER A 657 -11.28 26.45 0.09
C SER A 657 -12.55 27.03 0.74
N GLU A 658 -13.23 27.96 0.08
CA GLU A 658 -14.50 28.52 0.57
C GLU A 658 -15.57 27.41 0.70
N ALA A 659 -15.70 26.54 -0.31
CA ALA A 659 -16.60 25.39 -0.28
C ALA A 659 -16.27 24.42 0.86
N LEU A 660 -14.98 24.11 1.06
CA LEU A 660 -14.50 23.23 2.12
C LEU A 660 -14.98 23.73 3.49
N TYR A 661 -14.74 25.00 3.81
CA TYR A 661 -15.16 25.56 5.09
C TYR A 661 -16.69 25.65 5.24
N ASN A 662 -17.41 26.01 4.16
CA ASN A 662 -18.86 26.09 4.20
C ASN A 662 -19.49 24.73 4.54
N ILE A 663 -18.94 23.62 4.02
CA ILE A 663 -19.41 22.26 4.32
C ILE A 663 -19.04 21.88 5.76
N LEU A 664 -17.84 22.21 6.23
CA LEU A 664 -17.44 21.96 7.62
C LEU A 664 -18.41 22.65 8.60
N GLU A 665 -18.63 23.94 8.42
CA GLU A 665 -19.40 24.78 9.34
C GLU A 665 -20.90 24.50 9.31
N ASN A 666 -21.48 24.31 8.13
CA ASN A 666 -22.93 24.23 7.98
C ASN A 666 -23.47 22.80 7.96
N ASP A 667 -22.62 21.79 7.79
CA ASP A 667 -23.08 20.41 7.63
C ASP A 667 -22.33 19.40 8.52
N ILE A 668 -21.01 19.25 8.35
CA ILE A 668 -20.22 18.22 9.05
C ILE A 668 -20.24 18.46 10.57
N ILE A 669 -19.85 19.65 11.03
CA ILE A 669 -19.74 19.97 12.46
C ILE A 669 -21.12 19.90 13.12
N PRO A 670 -22.19 20.52 12.58
CA PRO A 670 -23.53 20.36 13.12
C PRO A 670 -23.94 18.89 13.24
N LYS A 671 -23.78 18.05 12.20
CA LYS A 671 -24.21 16.64 12.25
C LYS A 671 -23.47 15.82 13.31
N PHE A 672 -22.18 16.07 13.51
CA PHE A 672 -21.38 15.38 14.53
C PHE A 672 -21.84 15.75 15.95
N TYR A 673 -22.09 17.03 16.21
CA TYR A 673 -22.45 17.52 17.55
C TYR A 673 -23.96 17.56 17.83
N ASN A 674 -24.82 17.35 16.82
CA ASN A 674 -26.27 17.34 16.97
C ASN A 674 -26.80 16.02 17.57
N GLY A 675 -26.28 15.66 18.74
CA GLY A 675 -26.84 14.65 19.65
C GLY A 675 -27.92 15.22 20.59
N GLY A 676 -28.26 16.51 20.44
CA GLY A 676 -29.19 17.25 21.29
C GLY A 676 -28.57 17.73 22.61
N ARG A 677 -29.18 18.76 23.22
CA ARG A 677 -28.72 19.46 24.45
C ARG A 677 -28.57 18.59 25.72
N ASN A 678 -28.83 17.28 25.65
CA ASN A 678 -28.81 16.34 26.78
C ASN A 678 -27.86 15.12 26.57
N GLY A 679 -26.91 15.16 25.63
CA GLY A 679 -25.93 14.08 25.44
C GLY A 679 -26.50 12.82 24.77
N GLY A 680 -27.43 13.00 23.82
CA GLY A 680 -27.94 11.91 22.99
C GLY A 680 -26.99 11.54 21.85
N LEU A 681 -27.31 10.46 21.14
CA LEU A 681 -26.51 9.98 20.01
C LEU A 681 -26.68 10.87 18.76
N PRO A 682 -25.63 11.12 17.97
CA PRO A 682 -25.72 11.87 16.71
C PRO A 682 -26.36 10.98 15.62
N ARG A 683 -27.69 10.91 15.61
CA ARG A 683 -28.43 9.94 14.78
C ARG A 683 -28.18 10.10 13.28
N GLU A 684 -28.12 11.32 12.79
CA GLU A 684 -27.84 11.59 11.37
C GLU A 684 -26.44 11.11 10.98
N TRP A 685 -25.45 11.37 11.83
CA TRP A 685 -24.08 10.89 11.62
C TRP A 685 -24.02 9.36 11.59
N ILE A 686 -24.65 8.71 12.57
CA ILE A 686 -24.68 7.24 12.67
C ILE A 686 -25.41 6.63 11.46
N ALA A 687 -26.47 7.27 10.98
CA ALA A 687 -27.15 6.83 9.76
C ALA A 687 -26.21 6.90 8.54
N MET A 688 -25.41 7.96 8.40
CA MET A 688 -24.40 8.04 7.34
C MET A 688 -23.33 6.96 7.48
N MET A 689 -22.86 6.67 8.71
CA MET A 689 -21.90 5.58 8.96
C MET A 689 -22.46 4.23 8.48
N LYS A 690 -23.71 3.92 8.83
CA LYS A 690 -24.40 2.69 8.43
C LYS A 690 -24.60 2.64 6.92
N ASN A 691 -25.02 3.74 6.30
CA ASN A 691 -25.18 3.83 4.86
C ASN A 691 -23.86 3.57 4.13
N GLY A 692 -22.77 4.20 4.55
CA GLY A 692 -21.44 3.98 3.98
C GLY A 692 -21.01 2.51 4.07
N MET A 693 -21.17 1.88 5.24
CA MET A 693 -20.90 0.44 5.39
C MET A 693 -21.82 -0.43 4.53
N ARG A 694 -23.09 -0.06 4.38
CA ARG A 694 -24.08 -0.85 3.64
C ARG A 694 -23.83 -0.82 2.13
N THR A 695 -23.52 0.36 1.57
CA THR A 695 -23.46 0.56 0.12
C THR A 695 -22.06 0.48 -0.44
N LEU A 696 -21.06 0.98 0.30
CA LEU A 696 -19.70 1.11 -0.22
C LEU A 696 -18.81 -0.09 0.14
N ALA A 697 -19.03 -0.71 1.31
CA ALA A 697 -18.23 -1.86 1.75
C ALA A 697 -18.26 -3.09 0.82
N PRO A 698 -19.40 -3.50 0.23
CA PRO A 698 -19.37 -4.62 -0.73
C PRO A 698 -18.69 -4.27 -2.05
N PHE A 699 -18.56 -2.99 -2.38
CA PHE A 699 -17.99 -2.53 -3.65
C PHE A 699 -16.47 -2.30 -3.58
N PHE A 700 -15.97 -1.74 -2.48
CA PHE A 700 -14.55 -1.38 -2.33
C PHE A 700 -13.71 -2.42 -1.58
N THR A 701 -13.87 -3.70 -1.94
CA THR A 701 -13.03 -4.82 -1.49
C THR A 701 -12.17 -5.36 -2.64
N THR A 702 -10.97 -5.88 -2.34
CA THR A 702 -10.00 -6.39 -3.33
C THR A 702 -10.28 -7.79 -3.83
#